data_AF-A0A651DZU7-F1
#
_entry.id   AF-A0A651DZU7-F1
#
_cell.length_a   1.000
_cell.length_b   1.000
_cell.length_c   1.000
_cell.angle_alpha   90.00
_cell.angle_beta   90.00
_cell.angle_gamma   90.00
#
_symmetry.space_group_name_H-M   'P 1'
#
loop_
_entity.id
_entity.type
_entity.pdbx_description
1 polymer ?
#
loop_
_entity_poly.entity_id
_entity_poly.type
_entity_poly.pdbx_seq_one_letter_code
_entity_poly.pdbx_strand_id
1 'polypeptide(L)'
;LIAQRHSYRTGTLRYFERQYLDRSDRLEHLTCSRTDYDGLIVYWVGEESLQRVPQELQDGRPLIILEANALPTLRDRVLEYAALQYIQTRATPLQSDGVARRDVGRRLIHARRLLDEVLSRAFAHHHGSHPCWVQGEPEPIPDTSYFNTMLSTVCDRIYPKSPILWNELINRRSLTSQGAKARRELIEAMLTQANQPRLGLQGYGPEVSMYYSVLAESGIHRSQDHQWGFYPPNPTQDSTESYLMPIWQAVDDACHGASPQPVTIADLYQHLAAPPYGMKLGAIPILLAAFLLYNVDTISVYKDGTFIPVLGAEHFELLVKAPERFALKYIDIVGVRSQVFKALEDILVHQGATARPHVRNATLLSVMTPLFQFVRKLPPYTLKTAQISLEARRVIQTLLAAQEPDHLLFITLPQACGLEPILANQADEGAIAHQFQQRLTQILKEIQAAYDHLLNHCHQLLQAAFGLDDQADMLRHTLQMRASALSGQIVERMLNQFLLAVCDQKKDDRAWLESLVMIIADKPAESWSDGDRDRFELTLKDLSKRFQRLEVLHQDLHQMPSLGIDARRITISNPDGHEVQCMAWFTADKLNVVDPWIEDILDHLNDPQLRDAFYARLTERLYEQHPPVVPEEKPTKSRRKPKKETP
;
A
#
# COMPACT_ATOMS: atom_id res chain seq x y z
N LEU A 1 42.59 19.84 0.91
CA LEU A 1 43.57 19.63 2.03
C LEU A 1 42.95 18.70 3.06
N ILE A 2 43.72 17.97 3.86
CA ILE A 2 43.20 16.91 4.75
C ILE A 2 43.46 17.27 6.21
N ALA A 3 42.46 17.13 7.08
CA ALA A 3 42.61 17.27 8.53
C ALA A 3 43.16 15.96 9.13
N GLN A 4 44.47 15.75 9.02
CA GLN A 4 45.12 14.45 9.28
C GLN A 4 44.91 13.94 10.71
N ARG A 5 45.14 14.78 11.74
CA ARG A 5 45.01 14.36 13.16
C ARG A 5 43.58 13.95 13.49
N HIS A 6 42.60 14.77 13.08
CA HIS A 6 41.19 14.47 13.30
C HIS A 6 40.77 13.19 12.55
N SER A 7 41.19 13.07 11.29
CA SER A 7 40.88 11.89 10.47
C SER A 7 41.45 10.61 11.04
N TYR A 8 42.69 10.67 11.56
CA TYR A 8 43.30 9.54 12.23
C TYR A 8 42.53 9.18 13.51
N ARG A 9 42.27 10.14 14.41
CA ARG A 9 41.57 9.85 15.68
C ARG A 9 40.17 9.27 15.52
N THR A 10 39.40 9.79 14.56
CA THR A 10 38.00 9.38 14.34
C THR A 10 37.84 8.24 13.34
N GLY A 11 38.89 7.91 12.58
CA GLY A 11 38.81 7.02 11.42
C GLY A 11 38.06 7.63 10.21
N THR A 12 37.61 8.89 10.29
CA THR A 12 36.82 9.55 9.24
C THR A 12 37.69 10.50 8.43
N LEU A 13 37.96 10.18 7.16
CA LEU A 13 38.73 11.08 6.28
C LEU A 13 37.99 12.40 6.05
N ARG A 14 38.51 13.49 6.63
CA ARG A 14 38.00 14.85 6.46
C ARG A 14 38.87 15.67 5.53
N TYR A 15 38.28 16.19 4.46
CA TYR A 15 39.02 16.98 3.48
C TYR A 15 38.25 18.19 2.98
N PHE A 16 39.01 19.24 2.72
CA PHE A 16 38.54 20.56 2.35
C PHE A 16 38.71 20.80 0.86
N GLU A 17 37.69 21.41 0.25
CA GLU A 17 37.77 21.98 -1.08
C GLU A 17 38.70 23.19 -1.10
N ARG A 18 39.24 23.48 -2.29
CA ARG A 18 40.06 24.67 -2.53
C ARG A 18 39.44 25.47 -3.67
N GLN A 19 39.08 26.71 -3.40
CA GLN A 19 38.55 27.64 -4.42
C GLN A 19 39.37 28.94 -4.41
N TYR A 20 39.47 29.61 -5.56
CA TYR A 20 40.06 30.94 -5.66
C TYR A 20 38.94 31.97 -5.80
N LEU A 21 39.03 33.09 -5.08
CA LEU A 21 38.06 34.19 -5.14
C LEU A 21 38.76 35.54 -5.19
N ASP A 22 38.20 36.46 -5.97
CA ASP A 22 38.72 37.80 -6.21
C ASP A 22 37.74 38.92 -5.83
N ARG A 23 36.52 38.58 -5.39
CA ARG A 23 35.44 39.52 -5.05
C ARG A 23 34.73 39.16 -3.76
N SER A 24 34.53 40.15 -2.89
CA SER A 24 34.01 39.98 -1.53
C SER A 24 32.50 39.74 -1.49
N ASP A 25 31.76 40.25 -2.47
CA ASP A 25 30.31 40.04 -2.63
C ASP A 25 29.92 38.56 -2.79
N ARG A 26 30.89 37.70 -3.17
CA ARG A 26 30.67 36.26 -3.31
C ARG A 26 30.82 35.49 -2.00
N LEU A 27 31.35 36.10 -0.94
CA LEU A 27 31.63 35.40 0.33
C LEU A 27 30.35 34.93 1.04
N GLU A 28 29.25 35.67 0.92
CA GLU A 28 27.98 35.35 1.59
C GLU A 28 27.25 34.15 0.98
N HIS A 29 27.55 33.81 -0.28
CA HIS A 29 26.90 32.74 -1.05
C HIS A 29 27.86 31.59 -1.39
N LEU A 30 28.87 31.39 -0.55
CA LEU A 30 29.83 30.31 -0.78
C LEU A 30 29.25 28.94 -0.52
N THR A 31 29.51 28.06 -1.47
CA THR A 31 29.16 26.64 -1.38
C THR A 31 30.32 25.83 -1.93
N CYS A 32 30.58 24.68 -1.32
CA CYS A 32 31.44 23.70 -1.95
C CYS A 32 30.84 23.24 -3.30
N SER A 33 31.68 23.04 -4.32
CA SER A 33 31.25 22.54 -5.64
C SER A 33 30.61 21.16 -5.56
N ARG A 34 30.98 20.40 -4.54
CA ARG A 34 30.43 19.09 -4.23
C ARG A 34 30.09 19.01 -2.74
N THR A 35 29.08 18.23 -2.42
CA THR A 35 28.68 18.02 -1.02
C THR A 35 29.63 17.06 -0.28
N ASP A 36 30.68 16.55 -0.91
CA ASP A 36 31.61 15.55 -0.33
C ASP A 36 32.74 16.16 0.48
N TYR A 37 32.97 17.45 0.32
CA TYR A 37 33.92 18.23 1.10
C TYR A 37 33.37 18.54 2.49
N ASP A 38 34.23 18.39 3.49
CA ASP A 38 33.94 18.63 4.90
C ASP A 38 34.16 20.09 5.32
N GLY A 39 34.54 20.95 4.37
CA GLY A 39 34.78 22.37 4.52
C GLY A 39 35.38 23.00 3.26
N LEU A 40 35.49 24.32 3.26
CA LEU A 40 36.02 25.11 2.14
C LEU A 40 37.23 25.94 2.58
N ILE A 41 38.30 25.86 1.77
CA ILE A 41 39.45 26.76 1.86
C ILE A 41 39.42 27.68 0.65
N VAL A 42 39.26 28.97 0.89
CA VAL A 42 39.32 30.01 -0.12
C VAL A 42 40.73 30.57 -0.19
N TYR A 43 41.31 30.57 -1.37
CA TYR A 43 42.50 31.33 -1.71
C TYR A 43 42.04 32.70 -2.23
N TRP A 44 42.15 33.71 -1.38
CA TRP A 44 41.72 35.06 -1.68
C TRP A 44 42.78 35.77 -2.51
N VAL A 45 42.39 36.20 -3.71
CA VAL A 45 43.23 36.88 -4.69
C VAL A 45 42.68 38.26 -5.11
N GLY A 46 41.73 38.79 -4.33
CA GLY A 46 41.19 40.13 -4.51
C GLY A 46 42.14 41.20 -3.99
N GLU A 47 42.13 42.37 -4.63
CA GLU A 47 42.95 43.52 -4.20
C GLU A 47 42.36 44.22 -2.95
N GLU A 48 41.08 44.03 -2.69
CA GLU A 48 40.42 44.57 -1.51
C GLU A 48 40.77 43.74 -0.25
N SER A 49 40.98 44.45 0.86
CA SER A 49 41.18 43.82 2.16
C SER A 49 39.84 43.32 2.68
N LEU A 50 39.79 42.07 3.14
CA LEU A 50 38.60 41.51 3.76
C LEU A 50 38.37 42.16 5.12
N GLN A 51 37.18 42.71 5.35
CA GLN A 51 36.78 43.28 6.64
C GLN A 51 35.82 42.39 7.41
N ARG A 52 35.02 41.58 6.70
CA ARG A 52 34.04 40.68 7.28
C ARG A 52 34.06 39.36 6.55
N VAL A 53 34.26 38.27 7.29
CA VAL A 53 34.29 36.91 6.77
C VAL A 53 33.22 36.09 7.50
N PRO A 54 32.37 35.33 6.79
CA PRO A 54 31.43 34.42 7.43
C PRO A 54 32.14 33.38 8.30
N GLN A 55 31.53 33.00 9.41
CA GLN A 55 32.11 31.97 10.28
C GLN A 55 32.06 30.57 9.65
N GLU A 56 30.99 30.30 8.92
CA GLU A 56 30.71 29.00 8.30
C GLU A 56 30.06 29.23 6.94
N LEU A 57 30.03 28.19 6.13
CA LEU A 57 29.18 28.14 4.95
C LEU A 57 27.71 28.11 5.37
N GLN A 58 26.81 28.41 4.44
CA GLN A 58 25.37 28.42 4.70
C GLN A 58 24.82 27.08 5.22
N ASP A 59 25.53 25.97 4.98
CA ASP A 59 25.19 24.62 5.44
C ASP A 59 25.95 24.18 6.71
N GLY A 60 26.57 25.13 7.42
CA GLY A 60 27.28 24.90 8.70
C GLY A 60 28.68 24.29 8.56
N ARG A 61 29.15 24.05 7.33
CA ARG A 61 30.52 23.55 7.11
C ARG A 61 31.56 24.66 7.36
N PRO A 62 32.78 24.29 7.81
CA PRO A 62 33.82 25.26 8.13
C PRO A 62 34.33 25.99 6.87
N LEU A 63 34.54 27.30 7.03
CA LEU A 63 35.16 28.18 6.05
C LEU A 63 36.51 28.69 6.57
N ILE A 64 37.52 28.61 5.71
CA ILE A 64 38.86 29.15 5.95
C ILE A 64 39.25 30.00 4.74
N ILE A 65 39.81 31.19 4.97
CA ILE A 65 40.28 32.08 3.91
C ILE A 65 41.77 32.37 4.10
N LEU A 66 42.54 32.15 3.03
CA LEU A 66 43.96 32.43 2.93
C LEU A 66 44.15 33.61 1.96
N GLU A 67 44.56 34.77 2.47
CA GLU A 67 44.87 35.93 1.65
C GLU A 67 46.23 35.77 0.95
N ALA A 68 46.25 36.02 -0.37
CA ALA A 68 47.47 35.95 -1.16
C ALA A 68 48.38 37.16 -0.93
N ASN A 69 49.67 36.89 -0.86
CA ASN A 69 50.69 37.93 -0.82
C ASN A 69 51.19 38.32 -2.20
N ALA A 70 51.68 39.55 -2.28
CA ALA A 70 52.33 40.10 -3.46
C ALA A 70 51.51 39.82 -4.73
N LEU A 71 50.18 40.05 -4.63
CA LEU A 71 49.24 39.87 -5.73
C LEU A 71 49.69 40.51 -7.06
N PRO A 72 50.29 41.71 -7.07
CA PRO A 72 50.85 42.28 -8.30
C PRO A 72 51.90 41.38 -8.95
N THR A 73 52.86 40.87 -8.17
CA THR A 73 53.91 39.96 -8.66
C THR A 73 53.32 38.64 -9.17
N LEU A 74 52.33 38.09 -8.47
CA LEU A 74 51.63 36.88 -8.93
C LEU A 74 50.92 37.14 -10.26
N ARG A 75 50.20 38.27 -10.36
CA ARG A 75 49.50 38.69 -11.58
C ARG A 75 50.48 38.82 -12.75
N ASP A 76 51.61 39.50 -12.57
CA ASP A 76 52.61 39.68 -13.63
C ASP A 76 53.12 38.34 -14.18
N ARG A 77 53.41 37.38 -13.29
CA ARG A 77 53.85 36.03 -13.69
C ARG A 77 52.76 35.21 -14.37
N VAL A 78 51.51 35.33 -13.91
CA VAL A 78 50.36 34.69 -14.57
C VAL A 78 50.18 35.26 -15.97
N LEU A 79 50.24 36.59 -16.13
CA LEU A 79 50.09 37.25 -17.43
C LEU A 79 51.21 36.87 -18.39
N GLU A 80 52.47 36.83 -17.92
CA GLU A 80 53.62 36.39 -18.72
C GLU A 80 53.43 34.94 -19.22
N TYR A 81 53.04 34.03 -18.33
CA TYR A 81 52.80 32.64 -18.69
C TYR A 81 51.62 32.48 -19.66
N ALA A 82 50.50 33.17 -19.41
CA ALA A 82 49.32 33.15 -20.26
C ALA A 82 49.61 33.73 -21.66
N ALA A 83 50.38 34.81 -21.74
CA ALA A 83 50.81 35.39 -23.01
C ALA A 83 51.69 34.42 -23.82
N LEU A 84 52.63 33.72 -23.16
CA LEU A 84 53.46 32.70 -23.81
C LEU A 84 52.63 31.49 -24.28
N GLN A 85 51.66 31.03 -23.50
CA GLN A 85 50.71 29.99 -23.92
C GLN A 85 49.87 30.43 -25.12
N TYR A 86 49.39 31.68 -25.11
CA TYR A 86 48.63 32.25 -26.21
C TYR A 86 49.47 32.27 -27.50
N ILE A 87 50.71 32.75 -27.41
CA ILE A 87 51.65 32.76 -28.54
C ILE A 87 51.91 31.34 -29.04
N GLN A 88 52.22 30.39 -28.15
CA GLN A 88 52.50 29.00 -28.51
C GLN A 88 51.34 28.33 -29.26
N THR A 89 50.10 28.64 -28.88
CA THR A 89 48.89 28.00 -29.43
C THR A 89 48.33 28.71 -30.66
N ARG A 90 48.45 30.04 -30.75
CA ARG A 90 47.73 30.86 -31.75
C ARG A 90 48.62 31.50 -32.80
N ALA A 91 49.93 31.63 -32.58
CA ALA A 91 50.80 32.34 -33.52
C ALA A 91 51.17 31.45 -34.72
N THR A 92 50.50 31.65 -35.86
CA THR A 92 50.75 30.96 -37.13
C THR A 92 52.23 30.98 -37.59
N PRO A 93 53.00 32.08 -37.41
CA PRO A 93 54.42 32.10 -37.80
C PRO A 93 55.29 31.05 -37.09
N LEU A 94 54.89 30.55 -35.92
CA LEU A 94 55.61 29.50 -35.20
C LEU A 94 55.49 28.12 -35.87
N GLN A 95 54.57 27.93 -36.82
CA GLN A 95 54.43 26.67 -37.57
C GLN A 95 55.54 26.49 -38.61
N SER A 96 56.07 27.58 -39.16
CA SER A 96 57.17 27.58 -40.12
C SER A 96 58.54 27.78 -39.49
N ASP A 97 58.63 28.42 -38.32
CA ASP A 97 59.90 28.68 -37.62
C ASP A 97 60.13 27.72 -36.43
N GLY A 98 60.93 26.69 -36.67
CA GLY A 98 61.29 25.71 -35.64
C GLY A 98 62.27 26.21 -34.56
N VAL A 99 62.95 27.34 -34.77
CA VAL A 99 63.83 27.96 -33.76
C VAL A 99 62.98 28.78 -32.80
N ALA A 100 62.12 29.66 -33.33
CA ALA A 100 61.20 30.46 -32.53
C ALA A 100 60.26 29.57 -31.69
N ARG A 101 59.76 28.46 -32.27
CA ARG A 101 58.95 27.48 -31.52
C ARG A 101 59.69 26.89 -30.33
N ARG A 102 60.97 26.53 -30.49
CA ARG A 102 61.80 25.99 -29.41
C ARG A 102 62.10 27.06 -28.35
N ASP A 103 62.34 28.30 -28.74
CA ASP A 103 62.54 29.41 -27.79
C ASP A 103 61.28 29.69 -26.97
N VAL A 104 60.11 29.80 -27.60
CA VAL A 104 58.82 29.96 -26.91
C VAL A 104 58.57 28.78 -25.95
N GLY A 105 58.85 27.55 -26.37
CA GLY A 105 58.75 26.37 -25.51
C GLY A 105 59.66 26.46 -24.27
N ARG A 106 60.91 26.89 -24.43
CA ARG A 106 61.85 27.10 -23.30
C ARG A 106 61.36 28.20 -22.36
N ARG A 107 60.92 29.34 -22.89
CA ARG A 107 60.38 30.45 -22.09
C ARG A 107 59.14 30.03 -21.33
N LEU A 108 58.27 29.23 -21.93
CA LEU A 108 57.06 28.73 -21.28
C LEU A 108 57.38 27.82 -20.09
N ILE A 109 58.37 26.92 -20.23
CA ILE A 109 58.87 26.11 -19.11
C ILE A 109 59.44 27.00 -17.99
N HIS A 110 60.22 28.01 -18.34
CA HIS A 110 60.80 28.94 -17.36
C HIS A 110 59.73 29.78 -16.65
N ALA A 111 58.81 30.38 -17.40
CA ALA A 111 57.70 31.16 -16.89
C ALA A 111 56.79 30.31 -16.00
N ARG A 112 56.56 29.03 -16.35
CA ARG A 112 55.81 28.11 -15.49
C ARG A 112 56.49 27.88 -14.15
N ARG A 113 57.81 27.63 -14.16
CA ARG A 113 58.58 27.45 -12.93
C ARG A 113 58.52 28.69 -12.04
N LEU A 114 58.72 29.88 -12.62
CA LEU A 114 58.63 31.14 -11.88
C LEU A 114 57.22 31.37 -11.32
N LEU A 115 56.18 31.06 -12.10
CA LEU A 115 54.80 31.12 -11.64
C LEU A 115 54.56 30.16 -10.47
N ASP A 116 54.99 28.91 -10.55
CA ASP A 116 54.82 27.92 -9.48
C ASP A 116 55.57 28.36 -8.20
N GLU A 117 56.78 28.96 -8.34
CA GLU A 117 57.56 29.52 -7.22
C GLU A 117 56.84 30.72 -6.57
N VAL A 118 56.33 31.66 -7.37
CA VAL A 118 55.62 32.85 -6.86
C VAL A 118 54.26 32.46 -6.26
N LEU A 119 53.53 31.55 -6.88
CA LEU A 119 52.27 31.02 -6.34
C LEU A 119 52.48 30.33 -4.99
N SER A 120 53.54 29.52 -4.88
CA SER A 120 53.90 28.85 -3.62
C SER A 120 54.22 29.87 -2.53
N ARG A 121 54.95 30.96 -2.87
CA ARG A 121 55.26 32.04 -1.93
C ARG A 121 54.06 32.92 -1.58
N ALA A 122 53.17 33.17 -2.53
CA ALA A 122 51.97 34.00 -2.33
C ALA A 122 51.10 33.45 -1.20
N PHE A 123 51.07 32.12 -1.03
CA PHE A 123 50.32 31.44 0.02
C PHE A 123 51.22 30.70 1.03
N ALA A 124 52.52 31.02 1.06
CA ALA A 124 53.42 30.42 2.05
C ALA A 124 53.18 31.04 3.43
N HIS A 125 53.16 30.19 4.46
CA HIS A 125 52.87 30.56 5.85
C HIS A 125 54.05 31.25 6.57
N HIS A 126 54.90 32.01 5.89
CA HIS A 126 56.13 32.54 6.51
C HIS A 126 55.87 33.79 7.38
N HIS A 127 56.16 33.69 8.68
CA HIS A 127 56.34 34.81 9.61
C HIS A 127 55.15 35.78 9.75
N GLY A 128 53.97 35.26 10.09
CA GLY A 128 52.92 36.00 10.83
C GLY A 128 52.36 37.27 10.18
N SER A 129 52.63 37.52 8.90
CA SER A 129 52.26 38.78 8.21
C SER A 129 50.96 38.69 7.42
N HIS A 130 50.21 37.59 7.53
CA HIS A 130 49.11 37.30 6.60
C HIS A 130 47.80 37.09 7.35
N PRO A 131 46.72 37.81 6.97
CA PRO A 131 45.40 37.51 7.48
C PRO A 131 44.95 36.16 6.92
N CYS A 132 44.98 35.13 7.77
CA CYS A 132 44.19 33.94 7.54
C CYS A 132 42.93 34.10 8.38
N TRP A 133 41.77 33.88 7.78
CA TRP A 133 40.50 33.89 8.50
C TRP A 133 40.08 32.46 8.75
N VAL A 134 39.91 32.11 10.02
CA VAL A 134 39.42 30.78 10.45
C VAL A 134 38.10 30.98 11.14
N GLN A 135 37.02 30.52 10.51
CA GLN A 135 35.67 30.73 11.00
C GLN A 135 35.38 32.20 11.34
N GLY A 136 35.69 33.11 10.43
CA GLY A 136 35.36 34.53 10.55
C GLY A 136 36.30 35.34 11.45
N GLU A 137 37.24 34.69 12.14
CA GLU A 137 38.22 35.35 13.00
C GLU A 137 39.62 35.34 12.38
N PRO A 138 40.41 36.42 12.50
CA PRO A 138 41.78 36.45 12.02
C PRO A 138 42.67 35.57 12.92
N GLU A 139 43.33 34.59 12.31
CA GLU A 139 44.21 33.62 12.97
C GLU A 139 45.62 33.70 12.38
N PRO A 140 46.67 33.93 13.19
CA PRO A 140 48.04 33.93 12.70
C PRO A 140 48.49 32.49 12.40
N ILE A 141 48.87 32.22 11.15
CA ILE A 141 49.38 30.90 10.74
C ILE A 141 50.91 30.97 10.56
N PRO A 142 51.71 30.50 11.53
CA PRO A 142 53.18 30.64 11.52
C PRO A 142 53.90 29.67 10.58
N ASP A 143 53.30 28.52 10.28
CA ASP A 143 53.84 27.51 9.37
C ASP A 143 52.75 26.53 8.88
N THR A 144 53.11 25.66 7.94
CA THR A 144 52.22 24.64 7.37
C THR A 144 51.81 23.55 8.37
N SER A 145 52.65 23.25 9.37
CA SER A 145 52.35 22.28 10.42
C SER A 145 51.22 22.77 11.33
N TYR A 146 51.29 24.04 11.72
CA TYR A 146 50.25 24.74 12.45
C TYR A 146 48.96 24.77 11.62
N PHE A 147 49.02 25.11 10.33
CA PHE A 147 47.84 25.10 9.46
C PHE A 147 47.14 23.72 9.45
N ASN A 148 47.89 22.63 9.29
CA ASN A 148 47.32 21.27 9.32
C ASN A 148 46.73 20.90 10.69
N THR A 149 47.33 21.38 11.77
CA THR A 149 46.80 21.22 13.13
C THR A 149 45.50 21.99 13.30
N MET A 150 45.44 23.24 12.82
CA MET A 150 44.27 24.10 12.81
C MET A 150 43.12 23.45 12.05
N LEU A 151 43.35 22.88 10.85
CA LEU A 151 42.31 22.13 10.12
C LEU A 151 41.68 21.02 10.97
N SER A 152 42.51 20.31 11.74
CA SER A 152 42.03 19.25 12.62
C SER A 152 41.25 19.81 13.81
N THR A 153 41.69 20.93 14.39
CA THR A 153 40.99 21.60 15.50
C THR A 153 39.64 22.16 15.06
N VAL A 154 39.55 22.72 13.85
CA VAL A 154 38.28 23.16 13.24
C VAL A 154 37.32 21.97 13.09
N CYS A 155 37.79 20.84 12.57
CA CYS A 155 36.97 19.64 12.47
C CYS A 155 36.52 19.11 13.85
N ASP A 156 37.39 19.15 14.87
CA ASP A 156 37.01 18.74 16.23
C ASP A 156 35.87 19.62 16.80
N ARG A 157 35.86 20.93 16.50
CA ARG A 157 34.80 21.84 16.94
C ARG A 157 33.49 21.68 16.17
N ILE A 158 33.55 21.52 14.85
CA ILE A 158 32.36 21.42 13.99
C ILE A 158 31.69 20.06 14.10
N TYR A 159 32.46 18.99 14.26
CA TYR A 159 31.95 17.62 14.29
C TYR A 159 32.13 16.95 15.66
N PRO A 160 31.68 17.55 16.78
CA PRO A 160 31.89 17.03 18.12
C PRO A 160 31.11 15.74 18.38
N LYS A 161 30.07 15.45 17.57
CA LYS A 161 29.26 14.23 17.64
C LYS A 161 29.60 13.24 16.52
N SER A 162 30.75 13.39 15.87
CA SER A 162 31.19 12.45 14.83
C SER A 162 31.46 11.07 15.44
N PRO A 163 30.97 9.99 14.79
CA PRO A 163 31.29 8.65 15.25
C PRO A 163 32.78 8.35 15.06
N ILE A 164 33.33 7.56 15.97
CA ILE A 164 34.67 6.99 15.84
C ILE A 164 34.52 5.61 15.21
N LEU A 165 34.93 5.48 13.95
CA LEU A 165 34.78 4.25 13.15
C LEU A 165 36.06 3.95 12.38
N TRP A 166 36.86 3.03 12.92
CA TRP A 166 38.13 2.57 12.35
C TRP A 166 37.92 1.47 11.31
N ASN A 167 37.09 1.75 10.31
CA ASN A 167 36.87 0.85 9.20
C ASN A 167 36.77 1.65 7.90
N GLU A 168 37.89 1.75 7.20
CA GLU A 168 37.98 2.46 5.92
C GLU A 168 37.11 1.83 4.83
N LEU A 169 36.68 0.56 4.95
CA LEU A 169 35.80 -0.05 3.95
C LEU A 169 34.40 0.53 4.00
N ILE A 170 33.95 1.04 5.15
CA ILE A 170 32.58 1.53 5.37
C ILE A 170 32.51 3.02 5.73
N ASN A 171 33.53 3.56 6.40
CA ASN A 171 33.60 4.97 6.80
C ASN A 171 34.03 5.87 5.63
N ARG A 172 33.31 5.78 4.53
CA ARG A 172 33.50 6.55 3.30
C ARG A 172 32.16 6.94 2.70
N ARG A 173 32.17 7.95 1.85
CA ARG A 173 30.96 8.44 1.18
C ARG A 173 30.47 7.48 0.10
N SER A 174 31.38 6.99 -0.75
CA SER A 174 31.09 5.99 -1.78
C SER A 174 31.89 4.74 -1.47
N LEU A 175 31.21 3.62 -1.38
CA LEU A 175 31.87 2.33 -1.20
C LEU A 175 32.46 1.85 -2.52
N THR A 176 33.51 1.02 -2.42
CA THR A 176 33.95 0.21 -3.57
C THR A 176 32.88 -0.84 -3.89
N SER A 177 32.93 -1.46 -5.07
CA SER A 177 32.03 -2.57 -5.41
C SER A 177 32.12 -3.70 -4.37
N GLN A 178 33.33 -4.02 -3.90
CA GLN A 178 33.57 -4.98 -2.83
C GLN A 178 32.96 -4.53 -1.49
N GLY A 179 33.13 -3.26 -1.10
CA GLY A 179 32.55 -2.74 0.14
C GLY A 179 31.02 -2.69 0.09
N ALA A 180 30.42 -2.34 -1.05
CA ALA A 180 28.98 -2.36 -1.23
C ALA A 180 28.41 -3.79 -1.13
N LYS A 181 29.09 -4.78 -1.71
CA LYS A 181 28.74 -6.19 -1.59
C LYS A 181 28.82 -6.67 -0.14
N ALA A 182 29.93 -6.38 0.55
CA ALA A 182 30.13 -6.75 1.94
C ALA A 182 29.08 -6.15 2.88
N ARG A 183 28.73 -4.87 2.67
CA ARG A 183 27.64 -4.22 3.42
C ARG A 183 26.31 -4.90 3.17
N ARG A 184 26.01 -5.31 1.92
CA ARG A 184 24.79 -6.05 1.58
C ARG A 184 24.75 -7.39 2.32
N GLU A 185 25.84 -8.16 2.26
CA GLU A 185 25.97 -9.46 2.95
C GLU A 185 25.79 -9.32 4.47
N LEU A 186 26.38 -8.27 5.06
CA LEU A 186 26.17 -7.96 6.47
C LEU A 186 24.71 -7.63 6.79
N ILE A 187 24.07 -6.75 6.01
CA ILE A 187 22.65 -6.40 6.22
C ILE A 187 21.75 -7.63 6.06
N GLU A 188 22.04 -8.51 5.11
CA GLU A 188 21.32 -9.77 4.94
C GLU A 188 21.46 -10.67 6.17
N ALA A 189 22.66 -10.79 6.74
CA ALA A 189 22.88 -11.51 7.99
C ALA A 189 22.16 -10.85 9.17
N MET A 190 22.13 -9.51 9.24
CA MET A 190 21.36 -8.77 10.27
C MET A 190 19.86 -9.09 10.20
N LEU A 191 19.31 -9.20 8.98
CA LEU A 191 17.88 -9.44 8.76
C LEU A 191 17.47 -10.90 8.98
N THR A 192 18.39 -11.86 8.81
CA THR A 192 18.05 -13.30 8.81
C THR A 192 18.62 -14.09 9.99
N GLN A 193 19.66 -13.56 10.64
CA GLN A 193 20.41 -14.24 11.70
C GLN A 193 20.63 -13.33 12.93
N ALA A 194 19.73 -12.38 13.16
CA ALA A 194 19.76 -11.41 14.27
C ALA A 194 19.92 -12.04 15.67
N ASN A 195 19.42 -13.27 15.85
CA ASN A 195 19.42 -13.99 17.11
C ASN A 195 20.64 -14.91 17.30
N GLN A 196 21.63 -14.84 16.40
CA GLN A 196 22.83 -15.67 16.45
C GLN A 196 24.05 -14.84 16.88
N PRO A 197 24.98 -15.42 17.63
CA PRO A 197 26.27 -14.78 17.88
C PRO A 197 26.95 -14.46 16.54
N ARG A 198 27.50 -13.26 16.42
CA ARG A 198 28.17 -12.76 15.19
C ARG A 198 27.28 -12.76 13.94
N LEU A 199 25.95 -12.82 14.10
CA LEU A 199 25.00 -12.97 12.98
C LEU A 199 25.31 -14.21 12.12
N GLY A 200 25.91 -15.24 12.71
CA GLY A 200 26.38 -16.45 12.02
C GLY A 200 27.51 -16.24 11.00
N LEU A 201 28.11 -15.05 10.94
CA LEU A 201 29.22 -14.75 10.03
C LEU A 201 30.50 -15.50 10.44
N GLN A 202 31.21 -16.04 9.44
CA GLN A 202 32.43 -16.83 9.62
C GLN A 202 33.62 -16.22 8.85
N GLY A 203 34.84 -16.54 9.29
CA GLY A 203 36.07 -16.06 8.63
C GLY A 203 36.44 -14.62 8.99
N TYR A 204 37.11 -13.94 8.05
CA TYR A 204 37.71 -12.61 8.22
C TYR A 204 37.47 -11.71 6.99
N GLY A 205 36.37 -11.91 6.28
CA GLY A 205 36.00 -11.12 5.12
C GLY A 205 35.65 -9.66 5.47
N PRO A 206 35.53 -8.79 4.44
CA PRO A 206 35.09 -7.40 4.61
C PRO A 206 33.81 -7.22 5.43
N GLU A 207 32.81 -8.09 5.27
CA GLU A 207 31.54 -8.11 5.99
C GLU A 207 31.72 -8.42 7.48
N VAL A 208 32.62 -9.34 7.82
CA VAL A 208 32.99 -9.65 9.21
C VAL A 208 33.69 -8.46 9.85
N SER A 209 34.60 -7.80 9.13
CA SER A 209 35.27 -6.59 9.61
C SER A 209 34.27 -5.45 9.86
N MET A 210 33.30 -5.25 8.96
CA MET A 210 32.22 -4.27 9.16
C MET A 210 31.39 -4.59 10.40
N TYR A 211 30.99 -5.86 10.60
CA TYR A 211 30.26 -6.30 11.78
C TYR A 211 30.99 -5.91 13.08
N TYR A 212 32.28 -6.25 13.19
CA TYR A 212 33.03 -5.96 14.40
C TYR A 212 33.13 -4.46 14.68
N SER A 213 33.51 -3.68 13.66
CA SER A 213 33.72 -2.24 13.80
C SER A 213 32.46 -1.42 14.10
N VAL A 214 31.29 -1.83 13.58
CA VAL A 214 30.05 -1.05 13.70
C VAL A 214 29.11 -1.60 14.76
N LEU A 215 28.98 -2.92 14.87
CA LEU A 215 27.94 -3.56 15.68
C LEU A 215 28.48 -4.17 16.98
N ALA A 216 29.64 -4.83 16.93
CA ALA A 216 30.18 -5.52 18.10
C ALA A 216 30.90 -4.56 19.06
N GLU A 217 31.83 -3.74 18.56
CA GLU A 217 32.60 -2.78 19.38
C GLU A 217 31.71 -1.72 20.03
N SER A 218 30.64 -1.32 19.35
CA SER A 218 29.65 -0.36 19.86
C SER A 218 28.62 -0.97 20.81
N GLY A 219 28.64 -2.29 20.96
CA GLY A 219 27.66 -3.05 21.72
C GLY A 219 26.24 -3.03 21.15
N ILE A 220 26.03 -2.56 19.92
CA ILE A 220 24.70 -2.53 19.28
C ILE A 220 24.16 -3.96 19.12
N HIS A 221 24.98 -4.90 18.66
CA HIS A 221 24.60 -6.31 18.58
C HIS A 221 25.23 -7.10 19.71
N ARG A 222 24.41 -7.55 20.66
CA ARG A 222 24.86 -8.18 21.90
C ARG A 222 23.84 -9.20 22.42
N SER A 223 24.30 -10.05 23.33
CA SER A 223 23.42 -10.91 24.13
C SER A 223 22.92 -10.16 25.35
N GLN A 224 21.60 -10.10 25.52
CA GLN A 224 20.93 -9.58 26.70
C GLN A 224 19.89 -10.64 27.11
N ASP A 225 19.82 -11.00 28.40
CA ASP A 225 18.94 -12.06 28.92
C ASP A 225 19.04 -13.39 28.15
N HIS A 226 20.27 -13.80 27.81
CA HIS A 226 20.60 -14.99 27.02
C HIS A 226 20.05 -15.00 25.58
N GLN A 227 19.59 -13.86 25.07
CA GLN A 227 19.13 -13.70 23.69
C GLN A 227 19.98 -12.66 22.95
N TRP A 228 20.48 -13.04 21.78
CA TRP A 228 21.15 -12.11 20.88
C TRP A 228 20.11 -11.22 20.18
N GLY A 229 20.45 -9.94 20.04
CA GLY A 229 19.62 -8.97 19.35
C GLY A 229 20.32 -7.63 19.16
N PHE A 230 19.57 -6.67 18.62
CA PHE A 230 20.02 -5.30 18.40
C PHE A 230 19.47 -4.38 19.48
N TYR A 231 20.30 -3.45 19.94
CA TYR A 231 19.98 -2.55 21.03
C TYR A 231 20.72 -1.21 20.87
N PRO A 232 20.34 -0.16 21.61
CA PRO A 232 21.09 1.09 21.62
C PRO A 232 22.58 0.89 21.96
N PRO A 233 23.49 1.70 21.37
CA PRO A 233 24.92 1.61 21.59
C PRO A 233 25.25 1.63 23.09
N ASN A 234 25.88 0.57 23.57
CA ASN A 234 26.33 0.46 24.96
C ASN A 234 27.78 -0.05 24.94
N PRO A 235 28.77 0.84 25.14
CA PRO A 235 30.16 0.47 25.08
C PRO A 235 30.47 -0.59 26.15
N THR A 236 31.25 -1.59 25.79
CA THR A 236 31.78 -2.55 26.75
C THR A 236 32.73 -1.86 27.74
N GLN A 237 32.98 -2.51 28.88
CA GLN A 237 33.67 -1.98 30.08
C GLN A 237 35.03 -1.26 29.85
N ASP A 238 35.65 -1.40 28.68
CA ASP A 238 36.94 -0.79 28.33
C ASP A 238 36.83 0.56 27.59
N SER A 239 35.63 1.01 27.21
CA SER A 239 35.42 2.30 26.52
C SER A 239 34.45 3.19 27.28
N THR A 240 34.92 4.37 27.67
CA THR A 240 34.20 5.29 28.58
C THR A 240 33.11 6.12 27.89
N GLU A 241 33.09 6.14 26.56
CA GLU A 241 32.12 6.92 25.77
C GLU A 241 31.56 6.13 24.59
N SER A 242 30.23 6.18 24.43
CA SER A 242 29.52 5.54 23.33
C SER A 242 29.53 6.44 22.10
N TYR A 243 30.55 6.35 21.26
CA TYR A 243 30.71 7.25 20.10
C TYR A 243 29.61 7.16 19.05
N LEU A 244 28.79 6.11 19.08
CA LEU A 244 27.62 5.94 18.21
C LEU A 244 26.30 6.34 18.86
N MET A 245 26.26 6.56 20.18
CA MET A 245 25.03 6.97 20.88
C MET A 245 24.47 8.31 20.37
N PRO A 246 25.28 9.36 20.09
CA PRO A 246 24.74 10.60 19.54
C PRO A 246 24.07 10.40 18.18
N ILE A 247 24.56 9.47 17.36
CA ILE A 247 23.99 9.13 16.05
C ILE A 247 22.69 8.36 16.24
N TRP A 248 22.67 7.38 17.16
CA TRP A 248 21.47 6.62 17.48
C TRP A 248 20.35 7.54 17.98
N GLN A 249 20.66 8.45 18.91
CA GLN A 249 19.73 9.46 19.40
C GLN A 249 19.25 10.40 18.30
N ALA A 250 20.13 10.82 17.37
CA ALA A 250 19.71 11.66 16.25
C ALA A 250 18.68 10.96 15.34
N VAL A 251 18.84 9.66 15.10
CA VAL A 251 17.86 8.87 14.34
C VAL A 251 16.57 8.73 15.14
N ASP A 252 16.68 8.49 16.44
CA ASP A 252 15.54 8.36 17.35
C ASP A 252 14.72 9.66 17.43
N ASP A 253 15.38 10.78 17.71
CA ASP A 253 14.80 12.13 17.77
C ASP A 253 14.20 12.54 16.43
N ALA A 254 14.84 12.21 15.30
CA ALA A 254 14.26 12.46 13.98
C ALA A 254 12.94 11.69 13.81
N CYS A 255 12.88 10.43 14.22
CA CYS A 255 11.65 9.63 14.13
C CYS A 255 10.55 10.07 15.11
N HIS A 256 10.91 10.57 16.29
CA HIS A 256 9.97 11.00 17.34
C HIS A 256 9.61 12.50 17.26
N GLY A 257 10.36 13.30 16.50
CA GLY A 257 10.33 14.76 16.53
C GLY A 257 9.06 15.39 15.94
N ALA A 258 8.20 15.91 16.83
CA ALA A 258 7.21 17.00 16.67
C ALA A 258 6.17 16.97 15.52
N SER A 259 6.23 16.03 14.58
CA SER A 259 5.26 15.93 13.48
C SER A 259 4.75 14.51 13.31
N PRO A 260 3.43 14.29 13.13
CA PRO A 260 2.88 12.99 12.75
C PRO A 260 3.25 12.57 11.31
N GLN A 261 4.06 13.38 10.61
CA GLN A 261 4.49 13.15 9.25
C GLN A 261 5.66 12.16 9.18
N PRO A 262 5.68 11.26 8.19
CA PRO A 262 6.83 10.40 7.95
C PRO A 262 8.11 11.20 7.66
N VAL A 263 9.24 10.74 8.19
CA VAL A 263 10.57 11.29 7.89
C VAL A 263 11.18 10.54 6.71
N THR A 264 11.61 11.25 5.68
CA THR A 264 12.26 10.61 4.53
C THR A 264 13.67 10.16 4.91
N ILE A 265 14.11 9.04 4.33
CA ILE A 265 15.48 8.56 4.54
C ILE A 265 16.50 9.53 3.94
N ALA A 266 16.14 10.26 2.88
CA ALA A 266 16.99 11.29 2.29
C ALA A 266 17.28 12.41 3.29
N ASP A 267 16.26 12.91 3.97
CA ASP A 267 16.41 13.96 4.99
C ASP A 267 17.22 13.45 6.19
N LEU A 268 16.96 12.22 6.63
CA LEU A 268 17.76 11.57 7.68
C LEU A 268 19.24 11.47 7.29
N TYR A 269 19.53 11.08 6.05
CA TYR A 269 20.91 10.97 5.55
C TYR A 269 21.60 12.33 5.50
N GLN A 270 20.89 13.37 5.05
CA GLN A 270 21.40 14.73 5.05
C GLN A 270 21.67 15.24 6.47
N HIS A 271 20.74 15.00 7.39
CA HIS A 271 20.86 15.39 8.80
C HIS A 271 22.09 14.74 9.46
N LEU A 272 22.27 13.42 9.29
CA LEU A 272 23.42 12.71 9.84
C LEU A 272 24.76 13.06 9.16
N ALA A 273 24.73 13.47 7.88
CA ALA A 273 25.92 13.89 7.15
C ALA A 273 26.34 15.33 7.46
N ALA A 274 25.43 16.16 7.97
CA ALA A 274 25.71 17.54 8.37
C ALA A 274 26.38 17.62 9.76
N PRO A 275 27.05 18.72 10.08
CA PRO A 275 27.42 19.04 11.46
C PRO A 275 26.18 18.99 12.40
N PRO A 276 26.32 18.53 13.66
CA PRO A 276 27.55 18.19 14.37
C PRO A 276 28.06 16.74 14.17
N TYR A 277 27.41 15.95 13.32
CA TYR A 277 27.67 14.52 13.15
C TYR A 277 28.68 14.23 12.04
N GLY A 278 28.46 14.79 10.85
CA GLY A 278 29.37 14.60 9.72
C GLY A 278 29.50 13.15 9.25
N MET A 279 28.53 12.27 9.50
CA MET A 279 28.67 10.85 9.24
C MET A 279 28.83 10.56 7.75
N LYS A 280 29.72 9.63 7.38
CA LYS A 280 29.87 9.22 5.98
C LYS A 280 28.77 8.21 5.59
N LEU A 281 28.20 8.41 4.39
CA LEU A 281 27.03 7.67 3.90
C LEU A 281 27.19 6.13 3.88
N GLY A 282 28.41 5.62 3.77
CA GLY A 282 28.67 4.19 3.72
C GLY A 282 28.17 3.42 4.94
N ALA A 283 28.31 4.00 6.14
CA ALA A 283 27.99 3.36 7.42
C ALA A 283 26.53 3.56 7.86
N ILE A 284 25.83 4.58 7.34
CA ILE A 284 24.44 4.90 7.73
C ILE A 284 23.49 3.69 7.54
N PRO A 285 23.52 2.93 6.41
CA PRO A 285 22.60 1.82 6.21
C PRO A 285 22.70 0.71 7.27
N ILE A 286 23.90 0.44 7.80
CA ILE A 286 24.09 -0.59 8.83
C ILE A 286 23.48 -0.11 10.16
N LEU A 287 23.76 1.12 10.56
CA LEU A 287 23.18 1.69 11.78
C LEU A 287 21.65 1.78 11.67
N LEU A 288 21.14 2.22 10.52
CA LEU A 288 19.72 2.28 10.25
C LEU A 288 19.09 0.88 10.32
N ALA A 289 19.73 -0.14 9.76
CA ALA A 289 19.24 -1.52 9.86
C ALA A 289 19.15 -1.98 11.31
N ALA A 290 20.19 -1.72 12.12
CA ALA A 290 20.18 -2.07 13.54
C ALA A 290 19.10 -1.31 14.32
N PHE A 291 18.94 -0.01 14.06
CA PHE A 291 17.91 0.83 14.67
C PHE A 291 16.50 0.34 14.33
N LEU A 292 16.26 0.00 13.06
CA LEU A 292 14.98 -0.55 12.62
C LEU A 292 14.73 -1.92 13.27
N LEU A 293 15.72 -2.80 13.36
CA LEU A 293 15.59 -4.12 13.98
C LEU A 293 15.33 -4.04 15.50
N TYR A 294 15.89 -3.03 16.17
CA TYR A 294 15.54 -2.74 17.57
C TYR A 294 14.09 -2.24 17.70
N ASN A 295 13.68 -1.31 16.83
CA ASN A 295 12.35 -0.70 16.82
C ASN A 295 11.37 -1.45 15.90
N VAL A 296 11.37 -2.79 15.93
CA VAL A 296 10.62 -3.62 14.98
C VAL A 296 9.10 -3.37 15.02
N ASP A 297 8.55 -3.08 16.20
CA ASP A 297 7.10 -2.88 16.40
C ASP A 297 6.65 -1.42 16.47
N THR A 298 7.58 -0.49 16.68
CA THR A 298 7.29 0.94 16.90
C THR A 298 7.54 1.79 15.65
N ILE A 299 8.39 1.35 14.73
CA ILE A 299 8.73 2.12 13.52
C ILE A 299 8.32 1.37 12.26
N SER A 300 7.46 1.99 11.47
CA SER A 300 7.08 1.50 10.15
C SER A 300 7.95 2.06 9.05
N VAL A 301 8.17 1.26 8.01
CA VAL A 301 8.94 1.61 6.83
C VAL A 301 8.01 1.62 5.62
N TYR A 302 8.05 2.69 4.85
CA TYR A 302 7.26 2.87 3.64
C TYR A 302 8.18 3.06 2.44
N LYS A 303 7.72 2.60 1.28
CA LYS A 303 8.33 2.89 -0.02
C LYS A 303 7.25 3.38 -0.97
N ASP A 304 7.42 4.57 -1.51
CA ASP A 304 6.43 5.23 -2.38
C ASP A 304 5.00 5.23 -1.75
N GLY A 305 4.91 5.44 -0.43
CA GLY A 305 3.65 5.41 0.33
C GLY A 305 3.14 4.01 0.69
N THR A 306 3.76 2.94 0.19
CA THR A 306 3.35 1.56 0.51
C THR A 306 4.14 1.01 1.70
N PHE A 307 3.44 0.47 2.69
CA PHE A 307 4.04 -0.15 3.88
C PHE A 307 4.85 -1.42 3.53
N ILE A 308 6.04 -1.57 4.14
CA ILE A 308 6.91 -2.74 3.98
C ILE A 308 6.89 -3.58 5.28
N PRO A 309 6.15 -4.71 5.30
CA PRO A 309 6.06 -5.56 6.49
C PRO A 309 7.33 -6.39 6.75
N VAL A 310 8.08 -6.75 5.70
CA VAL A 310 9.30 -7.56 5.81
C VAL A 310 10.39 -6.86 5.05
N LEU A 311 11.46 -6.49 5.76
CA LEU A 311 12.64 -5.89 5.16
C LEU A 311 13.57 -6.97 4.62
N GLY A 312 14.06 -6.76 3.40
CA GLY A 312 15.06 -7.58 2.74
C GLY A 312 16.27 -6.76 2.32
N ALA A 313 17.38 -7.43 1.96
CA ALA A 313 18.60 -6.76 1.54
C ALA A 313 18.39 -5.89 0.27
N GLU A 314 17.48 -6.29 -0.62
CA GLU A 314 17.07 -5.53 -1.80
C GLU A 314 16.42 -4.18 -1.45
N HIS A 315 15.71 -4.10 -0.33
CA HIS A 315 15.15 -2.84 0.16
C HIS A 315 16.27 -1.87 0.54
N PHE A 316 17.31 -2.35 1.24
CA PHE A 316 18.46 -1.53 1.61
C PHE A 316 19.31 -1.11 0.40
N GLU A 317 19.43 -1.95 -0.63
CA GLU A 317 20.09 -1.55 -1.87
C GLU A 317 19.36 -0.41 -2.58
N LEU A 318 18.02 -0.50 -2.66
CA LEU A 318 17.20 0.55 -3.24
C LEU A 318 17.24 1.81 -2.38
N LEU A 319 17.18 1.68 -1.06
CA LEU A 319 17.25 2.77 -0.11
C LEU A 319 18.58 3.54 -0.22
N VAL A 320 19.70 2.87 -0.45
CA VAL A 320 20.98 3.56 -0.70
C VAL A 320 21.01 4.30 -2.03
N LYS A 321 20.33 3.78 -3.06
CA LYS A 321 20.32 4.36 -4.42
C LYS A 321 19.30 5.51 -4.57
N ALA A 322 18.16 5.40 -3.91
CA ALA A 322 17.03 6.32 -3.99
C ALA A 322 16.38 6.49 -2.60
N PRO A 323 17.09 7.09 -1.63
CA PRO A 323 16.60 7.25 -0.25
C PRO A 323 15.33 8.10 -0.15
N GLU A 324 15.09 9.00 -1.12
CA GLU A 324 13.90 9.86 -1.18
C GLU A 324 12.58 9.09 -1.35
N ARG A 325 12.65 7.84 -1.82
CA ARG A 325 11.48 6.97 -1.98
C ARG A 325 11.07 6.26 -0.70
N PHE A 326 11.90 6.30 0.32
CA PHE A 326 11.68 5.61 1.59
C PHE A 326 11.37 6.61 2.70
N ALA A 327 10.42 6.24 3.55
CA ALA A 327 10.06 7.03 4.72
C ALA A 327 9.90 6.15 5.96
N LEU A 328 10.23 6.73 7.12
CA LEU A 328 10.04 6.15 8.43
C LEU A 328 8.90 6.86 9.13
N LYS A 329 8.03 6.10 9.79
CA LYS A 329 6.94 6.65 10.60
C LYS A 329 6.96 5.98 11.96
N TYR A 330 7.01 6.79 13.01
CA TYR A 330 6.83 6.31 14.36
C TYR A 330 5.34 6.07 14.62
N ILE A 331 5.02 4.90 15.17
CA ILE A 331 3.67 4.52 15.58
C ILE A 331 3.65 4.40 17.08
N ASP A 332 3.02 5.38 17.72
CA ASP A 332 2.76 5.33 19.14
C ASP A 332 1.50 4.51 19.43
N ILE A 333 1.65 3.39 20.13
CA ILE A 333 0.56 2.54 20.64
C ILE A 333 0.49 2.69 22.17
N VAL A 334 0.39 3.94 22.62
CA VAL A 334 0.18 4.28 24.04
C VAL A 334 -1.23 4.86 24.24
N GLY A 335 -1.70 4.85 25.48
CA GLY A 335 -3.01 5.41 25.85
C GLY A 335 -4.19 4.72 25.17
N VAL A 336 -5.08 5.50 24.58
CA VAL A 336 -6.33 5.03 23.94
C VAL A 336 -6.05 4.08 22.78
N ARG A 337 -4.97 4.29 22.02
CA ARG A 337 -4.59 3.40 20.92
C ARG A 337 -4.24 1.99 21.40
N SER A 338 -3.61 1.87 22.57
CA SER A 338 -3.33 0.57 23.20
C SER A 338 -4.61 -0.15 23.64
N GLN A 339 -5.58 0.61 24.18
CA GLN A 339 -6.88 0.06 24.58
C GLN A 339 -7.69 -0.43 23.37
N VAL A 340 -7.72 0.35 22.28
CA VAL A 340 -8.34 -0.05 20.99
C VAL A 340 -7.69 -1.33 20.47
N PHE A 341 -6.36 -1.40 20.51
CA PHE A 341 -5.64 -2.57 20.05
C PHE A 341 -6.05 -3.83 20.82
N LYS A 342 -6.05 -3.79 22.16
CA LYS A 342 -6.48 -4.91 23.01
C LYS A 342 -7.93 -5.32 22.75
N ALA A 343 -8.82 -4.33 22.64
CA ALA A 343 -10.25 -4.57 22.38
C ALA A 343 -10.49 -5.29 21.05
N LEU A 344 -9.68 -5.00 20.03
CA LEU A 344 -9.75 -5.68 18.73
C LEU A 344 -9.09 -7.06 18.75
N GLU A 345 -8.01 -7.22 19.51
CA GLU A 345 -7.36 -8.51 19.72
C GLU A 345 -8.35 -9.54 20.30
N ASP A 346 -9.14 -9.14 21.30
CA ASP A 346 -10.17 -9.99 21.93
C ASP A 346 -11.23 -10.51 20.93
N ILE A 347 -11.54 -9.74 19.89
CA ILE A 347 -12.55 -10.13 18.89
C ILE A 347 -11.93 -10.97 17.77
N LEU A 348 -10.78 -10.53 17.27
CA LEU A 348 -10.26 -10.98 15.98
C LEU A 348 -9.24 -12.11 16.12
N VAL A 349 -8.60 -12.25 17.27
CA VAL A 349 -7.58 -13.27 17.53
C VAL A 349 -8.22 -14.45 18.23
N HIS A 350 -9.00 -15.23 17.50
CA HIS A 350 -9.33 -16.60 17.90
C HIS A 350 -8.34 -17.57 17.23
N GLN A 351 -7.46 -18.14 18.05
CA GLN A 351 -6.49 -19.20 17.75
C GLN A 351 -5.27 -18.83 16.87
N GLY A 352 -4.12 -18.69 17.53
CA GLY A 352 -2.85 -19.24 17.01
C GLY A 352 -2.10 -18.43 15.95
N ALA A 353 -2.31 -17.11 15.82
CA ALA A 353 -1.39 -16.27 15.06
C ALA A 353 -0.06 -16.15 15.81
N THR A 354 0.82 -17.14 15.64
CA THR A 354 2.20 -17.04 16.11
C THR A 354 2.84 -15.83 15.44
N ALA A 355 3.42 -14.93 16.25
CA ALA A 355 4.22 -13.83 15.75
C ALA A 355 5.23 -14.40 14.75
N ARG A 356 5.09 -14.02 13.47
CA ARG A 356 6.02 -14.49 12.46
C ARG A 356 7.35 -13.79 12.74
N PRO A 357 8.44 -14.53 12.97
CA PRO A 357 9.74 -13.91 13.16
C PRO A 357 10.07 -13.08 11.90
N HIS A 358 10.67 -11.90 12.09
CA HIS A 358 11.10 -10.95 11.04
C HIS A 358 9.99 -10.08 10.40
N VAL A 359 8.75 -10.13 10.89
CA VAL A 359 7.69 -9.20 10.46
C VAL A 359 7.72 -7.94 11.32
N ARG A 360 7.78 -6.76 10.70
CA ARG A 360 7.68 -5.45 11.36
C ARG A 360 6.24 -5.14 11.75
N ASN A 361 6.10 -4.42 12.86
CA ASN A 361 4.80 -4.05 13.43
C ASN A 361 3.88 -5.29 13.54
N ALA A 362 4.45 -6.42 13.98
CA ALA A 362 3.76 -7.71 14.01
C ALA A 362 2.52 -7.64 14.91
N THR A 363 2.63 -6.89 16.01
CA THR A 363 1.49 -6.55 16.88
C THR A 363 0.41 -5.84 16.08
N LEU A 364 0.70 -4.72 15.40
CA LEU A 364 -0.29 -4.02 14.57
C LEU A 364 -0.92 -4.93 13.49
N LEU A 365 -0.09 -5.72 12.81
CA LEU A 365 -0.54 -6.63 11.75
C LEU A 365 -1.34 -7.83 12.27
N SER A 366 -1.19 -8.24 13.53
CA SER A 366 -1.95 -9.35 14.11
C SER A 366 -3.45 -9.04 14.19
N VAL A 367 -3.79 -7.77 14.45
CA VAL A 367 -5.18 -7.28 14.46
C VAL A 367 -5.70 -7.03 13.05
N MET A 368 -4.85 -6.57 12.14
CA MET A 368 -5.27 -6.18 10.80
C MET A 368 -5.39 -7.34 9.82
N THR A 369 -4.52 -8.34 9.94
CA THR A 369 -4.52 -9.51 9.04
C THR A 369 -5.87 -10.23 9.03
N PRO A 370 -6.52 -10.51 10.18
CA PRO A 370 -7.88 -11.05 10.22
C PRO A 370 -8.91 -10.20 9.48
N LEU A 371 -8.83 -8.86 9.57
CA LEU A 371 -9.76 -7.96 8.89
C LEU A 371 -9.61 -8.03 7.36
N PHE A 372 -8.38 -8.06 6.85
CA PHE A 372 -8.14 -8.25 5.42
C PHE A 372 -8.58 -9.64 4.96
N GLN A 373 -8.32 -10.69 5.75
CA GLN A 373 -8.77 -12.04 5.43
C GLN A 373 -10.29 -12.17 5.44
N PHE A 374 -10.98 -11.48 6.36
CA PHE A 374 -12.42 -11.42 6.43
C PHE A 374 -12.99 -10.89 5.11
N VAL A 375 -12.53 -9.72 4.64
CA VAL A 375 -13.01 -9.13 3.39
C VAL A 375 -12.70 -10.00 2.17
N ARG A 376 -11.51 -10.62 2.12
CA ARG A 376 -11.14 -11.52 1.01
C ARG A 376 -11.97 -12.80 0.93
N LYS A 377 -12.58 -13.24 2.04
CA LYS A 377 -13.47 -14.41 2.09
C LYS A 377 -14.93 -14.07 1.79
N LEU A 378 -15.29 -12.78 1.64
CA LEU A 378 -16.66 -12.39 1.36
C LEU A 378 -17.08 -12.80 -0.05
N PRO A 379 -18.34 -13.25 -0.25
CA PRO A 379 -18.90 -13.46 -1.57
C PRO A 379 -18.87 -12.18 -2.43
N PRO A 380 -18.69 -12.27 -3.75
CA PRO A 380 -18.66 -11.11 -4.65
C PRO A 380 -19.91 -10.20 -4.55
N TYR A 381 -21.08 -10.77 -4.25
CA TYR A 381 -22.33 -10.05 -4.00
C TYR A 381 -22.20 -9.08 -2.83
N THR A 382 -21.65 -9.55 -1.70
CA THR A 382 -21.48 -8.75 -0.47
C THR A 382 -20.58 -7.53 -0.72
N LEU A 383 -19.61 -7.64 -1.64
CA LEU A 383 -18.72 -6.53 -2.00
C LEU A 383 -19.40 -5.44 -2.84
N LYS A 384 -20.54 -5.75 -3.48
CA LYS A 384 -21.19 -4.87 -4.47
C LYS A 384 -22.57 -4.37 -4.03
N THR A 385 -23.22 -5.06 -3.11
CA THR A 385 -24.60 -4.76 -2.71
C THR A 385 -24.73 -3.45 -1.94
N ALA A 386 -25.81 -2.73 -2.20
CA ALA A 386 -26.27 -1.57 -1.44
C ALA A 386 -27.33 -1.94 -0.39
N GLN A 387 -27.64 -3.23 -0.22
CA GLN A 387 -28.61 -3.76 0.75
C GLN A 387 -28.06 -3.91 2.18
N ILE A 388 -26.91 -3.29 2.45
CA ILE A 388 -26.26 -3.18 3.75
C ILE A 388 -26.11 -1.69 4.10
N SER A 389 -25.87 -1.40 5.38
CA SER A 389 -25.70 -0.04 5.90
C SER A 389 -24.60 0.74 5.16
N LEU A 390 -24.69 2.07 5.23
CA LEU A 390 -23.69 2.93 4.61
C LEU A 390 -22.32 2.75 5.28
N GLU A 391 -22.31 2.54 6.60
CA GLU A 391 -21.12 2.23 7.38
C GLU A 391 -20.49 0.91 6.96
N ALA A 392 -21.28 -0.15 6.77
CA ALA A 392 -20.79 -1.43 6.28
C ALA A 392 -20.10 -1.33 4.91
N ARG A 393 -20.70 -0.59 3.96
CA ARG A 393 -20.07 -0.31 2.66
C ARG A 393 -18.76 0.45 2.79
N ARG A 394 -18.73 1.48 3.65
CA ARG A 394 -17.52 2.26 3.91
C ARG A 394 -16.41 1.38 4.52
N VAL A 395 -16.74 0.50 5.45
CA VAL A 395 -15.78 -0.44 6.07
C VAL A 395 -15.19 -1.38 5.01
N ILE A 396 -16.01 -1.98 4.15
CA ILE A 396 -15.52 -2.85 3.06
C ILE A 396 -14.57 -2.07 2.13
N GLN A 397 -14.97 -0.89 1.66
CA GLN A 397 -14.16 -0.06 0.77
C GLN A 397 -12.82 0.35 1.41
N THR A 398 -12.87 0.72 2.69
CA THR A 398 -11.69 1.14 3.46
C THR A 398 -10.70 -0.01 3.64
N LEU A 399 -11.19 -1.22 3.92
CA LEU A 399 -10.35 -2.42 4.02
C LEU A 399 -9.79 -2.90 2.67
N LEU A 400 -10.48 -2.64 1.55
CA LEU A 400 -9.96 -2.97 0.20
C LEU A 400 -8.90 -1.97 -0.29
N ALA A 401 -9.02 -0.70 0.07
CA ALA A 401 -8.14 0.38 -0.42
C ALA A 401 -6.93 0.66 0.49
N ALA A 402 -6.86 0.06 1.67
CA ALA A 402 -5.85 0.37 2.68
C ALA A 402 -4.42 0.03 2.23
N GLN A 403 -3.53 1.03 2.33
CA GLN A 403 -2.09 0.92 2.05
C GLN A 403 -1.24 1.11 3.32
N GLU A 404 -1.73 1.91 4.27
CA GLU A 404 -1.06 2.24 5.52
C GLU A 404 -1.79 1.59 6.71
N PRO A 405 -1.16 0.61 7.41
CA PRO A 405 -1.80 -0.12 8.49
C PRO A 405 -2.32 0.73 9.66
N ASP A 406 -1.49 1.66 10.13
CA ASP A 406 -1.79 2.54 11.26
C ASP A 406 -2.88 3.56 10.93
N HIS A 407 -2.81 4.17 9.74
CA HIS A 407 -3.82 5.09 9.25
C HIS A 407 -5.17 4.38 9.08
N LEU A 408 -5.15 3.12 8.60
CA LEU A 408 -6.34 2.30 8.53
C LEU A 408 -6.97 2.12 9.92
N LEU A 409 -6.18 1.65 10.89
CA LEU A 409 -6.71 1.26 12.21
C LEU A 409 -7.22 2.45 13.03
N PHE A 410 -6.50 3.59 13.00
CA PHE A 410 -6.77 4.70 13.90
C PHE A 410 -7.49 5.89 13.25
N ILE A 411 -7.55 5.96 11.91
CA ILE A 411 -8.15 7.10 11.21
C ILE A 411 -9.31 6.63 10.34
N THR A 412 -9.06 5.86 9.29
CA THR A 412 -10.11 5.60 8.28
C THR A 412 -11.13 4.57 8.74
N LEU A 413 -10.75 3.57 9.53
CA LEU A 413 -11.69 2.56 10.04
C LEU A 413 -12.66 3.15 11.08
N PRO A 414 -12.22 3.94 12.08
CA PRO A 414 -13.13 4.69 12.94
C PRO A 414 -14.08 5.60 12.16
N GLN A 415 -13.57 6.35 11.17
CA GLN A 415 -14.39 7.20 10.30
C GLN A 415 -15.41 6.40 9.48
N ALA A 416 -15.03 5.22 8.97
CA ALA A 416 -15.93 4.33 8.25
C ALA A 416 -17.07 3.82 9.15
N CYS A 417 -16.80 3.60 10.44
CA CYS A 417 -17.78 3.26 11.46
C CYS A 417 -18.65 4.45 11.94
N GLY A 418 -18.37 5.68 11.47
CA GLY A 418 -19.07 6.90 11.87
C GLY A 418 -18.53 7.56 13.15
N LEU A 419 -17.28 7.26 13.53
CA LEU A 419 -16.61 7.81 14.71
C LEU A 419 -15.47 8.77 14.31
N GLU A 420 -15.00 9.58 15.25
CA GLU A 420 -13.84 10.45 15.03
C GLU A 420 -12.51 9.66 15.01
N PRO A 421 -11.47 10.18 14.35
CA PRO A 421 -10.13 9.59 14.40
C PRO A 421 -9.57 9.49 15.82
N ILE A 422 -8.84 8.41 16.08
CA ILE A 422 -8.25 8.11 17.37
C ILE A 422 -6.82 8.67 17.42
N LEU A 423 -6.67 9.77 18.15
CA LEU A 423 -5.40 10.47 18.31
C LEU A 423 -4.61 9.90 19.48
N ALA A 424 -3.27 9.90 19.39
CA ALA A 424 -2.40 9.31 20.41
C ALA A 424 -2.52 10.01 21.79
N ASN A 425 -2.79 11.32 21.81
CA ASN A 425 -2.82 12.14 23.03
C ASN A 425 -4.24 12.41 23.58
N GLN A 426 -5.26 11.68 23.11
CA GLN A 426 -6.60 11.78 23.69
C GLN A 426 -6.61 11.07 25.06
N ALA A 427 -7.10 11.77 26.09
CA ALA A 427 -7.38 11.16 27.38
C ALA A 427 -8.78 10.56 27.34
N ASP A 428 -8.88 9.25 27.52
CA ASP A 428 -10.15 8.53 27.62
C ASP A 428 -9.99 7.29 28.50
N GLU A 429 -10.97 7.03 29.36
CA GLU A 429 -11.03 5.87 30.25
C GLU A 429 -11.52 4.59 29.53
N GLY A 430 -11.23 4.48 28.22
CA GLY A 430 -11.58 3.33 27.39
C GLY A 430 -12.99 3.35 26.79
N ALA A 431 -13.74 4.44 26.93
CA ALA A 431 -15.07 4.55 26.34
C ALA A 431 -15.02 4.58 24.80
N ILE A 432 -14.06 5.30 24.21
CA ILE A 432 -13.82 5.39 22.75
C ILE A 432 -13.44 4.01 22.21
N ALA A 433 -12.51 3.32 22.90
CA ALA A 433 -12.07 1.99 22.50
C ALA A 433 -13.23 1.00 22.49
N HIS A 434 -14.05 1.00 23.55
CA HIS A 434 -15.21 0.12 23.66
C HIS A 434 -16.32 0.47 22.65
N GLN A 435 -16.59 1.76 22.42
CA GLN A 435 -17.57 2.20 21.42
C GLN A 435 -17.15 1.78 20.01
N PHE A 436 -15.87 1.99 19.65
CA PHE A 436 -15.33 1.54 18.38
C PHE A 436 -15.41 0.03 18.21
N GLN A 437 -15.02 -0.71 19.24
CA GLN A 437 -15.11 -2.18 19.30
C GLN A 437 -16.54 -2.68 19.04
N GLN A 438 -17.53 -2.12 19.76
CA GLN A 438 -18.94 -2.47 19.61
C GLN A 438 -19.45 -2.16 18.19
N ARG A 439 -19.17 -0.96 17.68
CA ARG A 439 -19.65 -0.53 16.36
C ARG A 439 -19.05 -1.38 15.25
N LEU A 440 -17.74 -1.63 15.30
CA LEU A 440 -17.07 -2.48 14.32
C LEU A 440 -17.61 -3.92 14.35
N THR A 441 -17.84 -4.48 15.54
CA THR A 441 -18.38 -5.85 15.68
C THR A 441 -19.78 -5.96 15.08
N GLN A 442 -20.63 -4.96 15.32
CA GLN A 442 -21.97 -4.90 14.73
C GLN A 442 -21.90 -4.86 13.20
N ILE A 443 -21.04 -3.99 12.65
CA ILE A 443 -20.87 -3.85 11.20
C ILE A 443 -20.30 -5.13 10.57
N LEU A 444 -19.30 -5.76 11.19
CA LEU A 444 -18.72 -7.01 10.68
C LEU A 444 -19.77 -8.14 10.65
N LYS A 445 -20.62 -8.24 11.69
CA LYS A 445 -21.74 -9.20 11.72
C LYS A 445 -22.76 -8.93 10.61
N GLU A 446 -23.10 -7.67 10.36
CA GLU A 446 -23.99 -7.27 9.27
C GLU A 446 -23.41 -7.69 7.91
N ILE A 447 -22.12 -7.40 7.65
CA ILE A 447 -21.43 -7.77 6.42
C ILE A 447 -21.43 -9.30 6.23
N GLN A 448 -21.15 -10.05 7.30
CA GLN A 448 -21.12 -11.51 7.26
C GLN A 448 -22.50 -12.11 6.94
N ALA A 449 -23.57 -11.54 7.50
CA ALA A 449 -24.94 -11.99 7.30
C ALA A 449 -25.55 -11.55 5.95
N ALA A 450 -24.92 -10.62 5.21
CA ALA A 450 -25.50 -10.03 4.01
C ALA A 450 -25.89 -11.05 2.92
N TYR A 451 -25.05 -12.06 2.69
CA TYR A 451 -25.35 -13.10 1.70
C TYR A 451 -26.45 -14.06 2.19
N ASP A 452 -26.46 -14.39 3.49
CA ASP A 452 -27.52 -15.20 4.09
C ASP A 452 -28.87 -14.48 4.04
N HIS A 453 -28.88 -13.15 4.26
CA HIS A 453 -30.07 -12.32 4.07
C HIS A 453 -30.57 -12.32 2.63
N LEU A 454 -29.69 -12.32 1.62
CA LEU A 454 -30.09 -12.49 0.22
C LEU A 454 -30.77 -13.84 0.00
N LEU A 455 -30.17 -14.93 0.47
CA LEU A 455 -30.74 -16.27 0.32
C LEU A 455 -32.09 -16.40 1.02
N ASN A 456 -32.20 -15.90 2.26
CA ASN A 456 -33.46 -15.89 3.00
C ASN A 456 -34.54 -15.07 2.29
N HIS A 457 -34.17 -13.94 1.69
CA HIS A 457 -35.11 -13.17 0.88
C HIS A 457 -35.57 -13.94 -0.36
N CYS A 458 -34.67 -14.61 -1.08
CA CYS A 458 -35.04 -15.48 -2.20
C CYS A 458 -35.95 -16.64 -1.76
N HIS A 459 -35.70 -17.23 -0.59
CA HIS A 459 -36.54 -18.27 0.00
C HIS A 459 -37.96 -17.76 0.27
N GLN A 460 -38.09 -16.58 0.87
CA GLN A 460 -39.40 -15.94 1.13
C GLN A 460 -40.14 -15.63 -0.17
N LEU A 461 -39.45 -15.13 -1.19
CA LEU A 461 -40.04 -14.89 -2.51
C LEU A 461 -40.52 -16.20 -3.16
N LEU A 462 -39.77 -17.29 -3.02
CA LEU A 462 -40.19 -18.62 -3.48
C LEU A 462 -41.45 -19.09 -2.75
N GLN A 463 -41.49 -18.97 -1.41
CA GLN A 463 -42.68 -19.34 -0.62
C GLN A 463 -43.92 -18.58 -1.07
N ALA A 464 -43.81 -17.25 -1.21
CA ALA A 464 -44.88 -16.39 -1.67
C ALA A 464 -45.33 -16.75 -3.10
N ALA A 465 -44.38 -16.97 -4.02
CA ALA A 465 -44.67 -17.29 -5.42
C ALA A 465 -45.43 -18.62 -5.59
N PHE A 466 -45.26 -19.57 -4.66
CA PHE A 466 -45.92 -20.88 -4.68
C PHE A 466 -47.10 -21.01 -3.71
N GLY A 467 -47.51 -19.92 -3.04
CA GLY A 467 -48.69 -19.85 -2.18
C GLY A 467 -48.55 -20.56 -0.84
N LEU A 468 -47.34 -20.56 -0.28
CA LEU A 468 -47.03 -21.18 1.01
C LEU A 468 -46.94 -20.09 2.08
N ASP A 469 -48.08 -19.72 2.66
CA ASP A 469 -48.11 -18.78 3.78
C ASP A 469 -47.78 -19.51 5.09
N ASP A 470 -46.73 -19.02 5.78
CA ASP A 470 -46.37 -19.29 7.19
C ASP A 470 -45.88 -20.69 7.63
N GLN A 471 -45.60 -21.64 6.72
CA GLN A 471 -44.88 -22.88 7.09
C GLN A 471 -43.45 -22.89 6.55
N ALA A 472 -42.53 -22.31 7.34
CA ALA A 472 -41.13 -22.08 7.00
C ALA A 472 -40.35 -23.33 6.55
N ASP A 473 -40.75 -24.52 6.98
CA ASP A 473 -39.94 -25.75 6.81
C ASP A 473 -40.47 -26.72 5.74
N MET A 474 -41.52 -26.35 5.00
CA MET A 474 -42.17 -27.24 4.04
C MET A 474 -41.96 -26.85 2.58
N LEU A 475 -41.17 -25.80 2.26
CA LEU A 475 -40.96 -25.34 0.88
C LEU A 475 -40.39 -26.48 0.02
N ARG A 476 -39.27 -27.09 0.46
CA ARG A 476 -38.59 -28.17 -0.28
C ARG A 476 -39.51 -29.38 -0.48
N HIS A 477 -40.14 -29.86 0.59
CA HIS A 477 -41.04 -31.02 0.52
C HIS A 477 -42.26 -30.75 -0.37
N THR A 478 -42.90 -29.59 -0.23
CA THR A 478 -44.09 -29.25 -1.03
C THR A 478 -43.74 -29.06 -2.50
N LEU A 479 -42.64 -28.37 -2.81
CA LEU A 479 -42.16 -28.24 -4.19
C LEU A 479 -41.78 -29.59 -4.77
N GLN A 480 -41.13 -30.48 -4.01
CA GLN A 480 -40.79 -31.84 -4.47
C GLN A 480 -42.03 -32.66 -4.80
N MET A 481 -43.05 -32.65 -3.95
CA MET A 481 -44.32 -33.33 -4.22
C MET A 481 -44.97 -32.81 -5.51
N ARG A 482 -45.10 -31.49 -5.66
CA ARG A 482 -45.71 -30.86 -6.85
C ARG A 482 -44.87 -31.09 -8.11
N ALA A 483 -43.55 -31.00 -8.02
CA ALA A 483 -42.62 -31.20 -9.13
C ALA A 483 -42.55 -32.66 -9.59
N SER A 484 -42.63 -33.63 -8.66
CA SER A 484 -42.56 -35.06 -8.97
C SER A 484 -43.68 -35.52 -9.91
N ALA A 485 -44.87 -34.93 -9.79
CA ALA A 485 -46.00 -35.20 -10.67
C ALA A 485 -45.72 -34.76 -12.12
N LEU A 486 -44.90 -33.72 -12.31
CA LEU A 486 -44.65 -33.10 -13.62
C LEU A 486 -43.39 -33.62 -14.33
N SER A 487 -42.61 -34.49 -13.68
CA SER A 487 -41.31 -34.93 -14.16
C SER A 487 -41.42 -35.86 -15.38
N GLY A 488 -40.65 -35.58 -16.44
CA GLY A 488 -40.54 -36.43 -17.64
C GLY A 488 -41.42 -36.04 -18.84
N GLN A 489 -42.22 -34.97 -18.74
CA GLN A 489 -43.18 -34.57 -19.80
C GLN A 489 -43.04 -33.10 -20.26
N ILE A 490 -41.96 -32.41 -19.90
CA ILE A 490 -41.79 -30.96 -20.13
C ILE A 490 -40.69 -30.66 -21.14
N VAL A 491 -41.04 -29.92 -22.19
CA VAL A 491 -40.13 -29.51 -23.27
C VAL A 491 -39.42 -28.19 -22.96
N GLU A 492 -40.01 -27.31 -22.14
CA GLU A 492 -39.46 -25.99 -21.83
C GLU A 492 -38.21 -26.09 -20.93
N ARG A 493 -37.08 -25.59 -21.42
CA ARG A 493 -35.74 -25.86 -20.87
C ARG A 493 -35.57 -25.39 -19.43
N MET A 494 -35.96 -24.14 -19.12
CA MET A 494 -35.73 -23.54 -17.80
C MET A 494 -36.61 -24.23 -16.76
N LEU A 495 -37.88 -24.48 -17.08
CA LEU A 495 -38.79 -25.17 -16.19
C LEU A 495 -38.39 -26.63 -15.94
N ASN A 496 -37.92 -27.34 -16.97
CA ASN A 496 -37.40 -28.70 -16.81
C ASN A 496 -36.14 -28.73 -15.92
N GLN A 497 -35.21 -27.79 -16.11
CA GLN A 497 -34.04 -27.65 -15.23
C GLN A 497 -34.44 -27.33 -13.78
N PHE A 498 -35.41 -26.44 -13.58
CA PHE A 498 -35.95 -26.10 -12.27
C PHE A 498 -36.55 -27.34 -11.58
N LEU A 499 -37.36 -28.13 -12.28
CA LEU A 499 -37.95 -29.36 -11.73
C LEU A 499 -36.91 -30.40 -11.34
N LEU A 500 -35.91 -30.64 -12.19
CA LEU A 500 -34.80 -31.55 -11.89
C LEU A 500 -34.05 -31.10 -10.64
N ALA A 501 -33.83 -29.79 -10.46
CA ALA A 501 -33.16 -29.26 -9.29
C ALA A 501 -34.04 -29.32 -8.02
N VAL A 502 -35.36 -29.08 -8.14
CA VAL A 502 -36.30 -29.24 -7.03
C VAL A 502 -36.29 -30.69 -6.51
N CYS A 503 -36.31 -31.66 -7.43
CA CYS A 503 -36.30 -33.09 -7.10
C CYS A 503 -34.92 -33.63 -6.65
N ASP A 504 -33.87 -32.81 -6.62
CA ASP A 504 -32.54 -33.23 -6.16
C ASP A 504 -32.52 -33.46 -4.63
N GLN A 505 -32.22 -34.70 -4.24
CA GLN A 505 -32.13 -35.14 -2.84
C GLN A 505 -30.69 -35.21 -2.31
N LYS A 506 -29.68 -35.00 -3.17
CA LYS A 506 -28.26 -35.16 -2.79
C LYS A 506 -27.69 -33.89 -2.13
N LYS A 507 -28.28 -32.73 -2.38
CA LYS A 507 -27.83 -31.43 -1.85
C LYS A 507 -28.42 -31.14 -0.46
N ASP A 508 -27.64 -30.46 0.37
CA ASP A 508 -28.15 -29.83 1.60
C ASP A 508 -29.11 -28.68 1.24
N ASP A 509 -29.83 -28.15 2.23
CA ASP A 509 -30.88 -27.15 1.98
C ASP A 509 -30.33 -25.84 1.41
N ARG A 510 -29.12 -25.43 1.80
CA ARG A 510 -28.47 -24.22 1.29
C ARG A 510 -28.08 -24.39 -0.18
N ALA A 511 -27.34 -25.43 -0.52
CA ALA A 511 -26.90 -25.70 -1.89
C ALA A 511 -28.09 -26.03 -2.80
N TRP A 512 -29.16 -26.60 -2.25
CA TRP A 512 -30.43 -26.77 -2.96
C TRP A 512 -31.06 -25.41 -3.30
N LEU A 513 -31.20 -24.50 -2.34
CA LEU A 513 -31.74 -23.16 -2.56
C LEU A 513 -30.89 -22.37 -3.56
N GLU A 514 -29.57 -22.38 -3.41
CA GLU A 514 -28.64 -21.73 -4.34
C GLU A 514 -28.77 -22.28 -5.77
N SER A 515 -29.00 -23.59 -5.91
CA SER A 515 -29.26 -24.22 -7.21
C SER A 515 -30.55 -23.72 -7.86
N LEU A 516 -31.64 -23.58 -7.09
CA LEU A 516 -32.90 -23.06 -7.62
C LEU A 516 -32.75 -21.60 -8.05
N VAL A 517 -32.14 -20.79 -7.18
CA VAL A 517 -31.89 -19.37 -7.41
C VAL A 517 -31.03 -19.16 -8.66
N MET A 518 -29.99 -19.99 -8.83
CA MET A 518 -29.13 -19.98 -10.01
C MET A 518 -29.90 -20.29 -11.30
N ILE A 519 -30.80 -21.27 -11.29
CA ILE A 519 -31.58 -21.65 -12.49
C ILE A 519 -32.56 -20.55 -12.87
N ILE A 520 -33.23 -19.94 -11.88
CA ILE A 520 -34.21 -18.87 -12.11
C ILE A 520 -33.53 -17.61 -12.66
N ALA A 521 -32.39 -17.21 -12.08
CA ALA A 521 -31.68 -16.01 -12.49
C ALA A 521 -30.68 -16.22 -13.64
N ASP A 522 -30.46 -17.47 -14.06
CA ASP A 522 -29.39 -17.89 -14.99
C ASP A 522 -27.99 -17.42 -14.56
N LYS A 523 -27.77 -17.29 -13.24
CA LYS A 523 -26.55 -16.72 -12.65
C LYS A 523 -26.41 -17.11 -11.16
N PRO A 524 -25.23 -17.54 -10.68
CA PRO A 524 -25.02 -17.87 -9.27
C PRO A 524 -25.27 -16.66 -8.35
N ALA A 525 -26.01 -16.86 -7.25
CA ALA A 525 -26.39 -15.81 -6.29
C ALA A 525 -25.19 -15.04 -5.73
N GLU A 526 -24.06 -15.71 -5.50
CA GLU A 526 -22.81 -15.10 -5.05
C GLU A 526 -22.28 -14.00 -5.97
N SER A 527 -22.65 -14.01 -7.25
CA SER A 527 -22.14 -13.07 -8.28
C SER A 527 -23.13 -11.95 -8.63
N TRP A 528 -24.24 -11.88 -7.90
CA TRP A 528 -25.31 -10.93 -8.18
C TRP A 528 -24.92 -9.48 -7.88
N SER A 529 -25.61 -8.59 -8.57
CA SER A 529 -25.76 -7.18 -8.23
C SER A 529 -27.17 -6.94 -7.70
N ASP A 530 -27.45 -5.75 -7.14
CA ASP A 530 -28.80 -5.44 -6.68
C ASP A 530 -29.84 -5.46 -7.82
N GLY A 531 -29.42 -5.11 -9.05
CA GLY A 531 -30.30 -5.23 -10.21
C GLY A 531 -30.62 -6.69 -10.61
N ASP A 532 -29.71 -7.63 -10.33
CA ASP A 532 -29.98 -9.06 -10.54
C ASP A 532 -31.03 -9.58 -9.54
N ARG A 533 -31.01 -9.06 -8.30
CA ARG A 533 -32.02 -9.37 -7.27
C ARG A 533 -33.42 -8.91 -7.71
N ASP A 534 -33.55 -7.69 -8.24
CA ASP A 534 -34.84 -7.19 -8.74
C ASP A 534 -35.35 -8.01 -9.94
N ARG A 535 -34.44 -8.39 -10.84
CA ARG A 535 -34.77 -9.22 -11.99
C ARG A 535 -35.19 -10.64 -11.60
N PHE A 536 -34.60 -11.20 -10.54
CA PHE A 536 -34.98 -12.51 -10.01
C PHE A 536 -36.45 -12.53 -9.60
N GLU A 537 -36.94 -11.50 -8.91
CA GLU A 537 -38.35 -11.44 -8.49
C GLU A 537 -39.31 -11.50 -9.68
N LEU A 538 -39.01 -10.74 -10.75
CA LEU A 538 -39.82 -10.75 -11.98
C LEU A 538 -39.79 -12.11 -12.66
N THR A 539 -38.62 -12.72 -12.75
CA THR A 539 -38.42 -14.01 -13.42
C THR A 539 -39.09 -15.14 -12.64
N LEU A 540 -39.01 -15.10 -11.31
CA LEU A 540 -39.68 -16.03 -10.43
C LEU A 540 -41.20 -15.97 -10.56
N LYS A 541 -41.79 -14.76 -10.61
CA LYS A 541 -43.24 -14.60 -10.81
C LYS A 541 -43.72 -15.18 -12.13
N ASP A 542 -42.93 -15.05 -13.19
CA ASP A 542 -43.28 -15.62 -14.49
C ASP A 542 -43.12 -17.15 -14.50
N LEU A 543 -42.03 -17.66 -13.90
CA LEU A 543 -41.81 -19.10 -13.75
C LEU A 543 -42.90 -19.76 -12.91
N SER A 544 -43.32 -19.15 -11.79
CA SER A 544 -44.35 -19.70 -10.92
C SER A 544 -45.71 -19.78 -11.63
N LYS A 545 -46.08 -18.75 -12.42
CA LYS A 545 -47.27 -18.78 -13.27
C LYS A 545 -47.21 -19.89 -14.31
N ARG A 546 -46.07 -20.07 -14.98
CA ARG A 546 -45.86 -21.16 -15.95
C ARG A 546 -45.97 -22.53 -15.28
N PHE A 547 -45.36 -22.71 -14.12
CA PHE A 547 -45.48 -23.93 -13.32
C PHE A 547 -46.93 -24.25 -12.95
N GLN A 548 -47.66 -23.27 -12.38
CA GLN A 548 -49.06 -23.46 -11.98
C GLN A 548 -49.97 -23.80 -13.17
N ARG A 549 -49.73 -23.17 -14.34
CA ARG A 549 -50.48 -23.48 -15.58
C ARG A 549 -50.27 -24.94 -16.01
N LEU A 550 -49.04 -25.46 -15.92
CA LEU A 550 -48.75 -26.85 -16.23
C LEU A 550 -49.32 -27.81 -15.18
N GLU A 551 -49.26 -27.45 -13.90
CA GLU A 551 -49.83 -28.26 -12.83
C GLU A 551 -51.32 -28.51 -13.02
N VAL A 552 -52.08 -27.46 -13.36
CA VAL A 552 -53.51 -27.57 -13.68
C VAL A 552 -53.73 -28.42 -14.94
N LEU A 553 -52.98 -28.17 -16.01
CA LEU A 553 -53.07 -28.95 -17.26
C LEU A 553 -52.86 -30.46 -17.00
N HIS A 554 -51.91 -30.80 -16.15
CA HIS A 554 -51.56 -32.18 -15.84
C HIS A 554 -52.60 -32.86 -14.92
N GLN A 555 -53.16 -32.13 -13.95
CA GLN A 555 -54.28 -32.64 -13.13
C GLN A 555 -55.50 -32.99 -13.99
N ASP A 556 -55.79 -32.20 -15.01
CA ASP A 556 -56.90 -32.45 -15.93
C ASP A 556 -56.62 -33.65 -16.86
N LEU A 557 -55.38 -33.84 -17.30
CA LEU A 557 -54.94 -34.98 -18.11
C LEU A 557 -55.05 -36.33 -17.37
N HIS A 558 -54.74 -36.36 -16.06
CA HIS A 558 -54.79 -37.58 -15.25
C HIS A 558 -56.21 -38.10 -14.97
N GLN A 559 -57.25 -37.31 -15.19
CA GLN A 559 -58.64 -37.73 -15.00
C GLN A 559 -59.20 -38.54 -16.19
N MET A 560 -58.40 -38.81 -17.22
CA MET A 560 -58.86 -39.45 -18.47
C MET A 560 -58.01 -40.68 -18.87
N PRO A 561 -58.61 -41.68 -19.55
CA PRO A 561 -57.88 -42.85 -20.05
C PRO A 561 -56.90 -42.48 -21.17
N SER A 562 -55.64 -42.90 -21.01
CA SER A 562 -54.53 -42.65 -21.92
C SER A 562 -54.68 -43.38 -23.26
N LEU A 563 -54.85 -42.64 -24.37
CA LEU A 563 -54.46 -43.05 -25.74
C LEU A 563 -54.57 -41.88 -26.74
N GLY A 564 -53.43 -41.31 -27.16
CA GLY A 564 -53.31 -40.53 -28.41
C GLY A 564 -54.00 -39.17 -28.51
N ILE A 565 -54.39 -38.55 -27.39
CA ILE A 565 -55.06 -37.25 -27.34
C ILE A 565 -54.04 -36.17 -27.00
N ASP A 566 -53.91 -35.15 -27.86
CA ASP A 566 -53.23 -33.90 -27.56
C ASP A 566 -54.20 -32.93 -26.88
N ALA A 567 -53.69 -32.18 -25.91
CA ALA A 567 -54.48 -31.26 -25.11
C ALA A 567 -53.84 -29.87 -25.10
N ARG A 568 -54.61 -28.85 -25.48
CA ARG A 568 -54.18 -27.43 -25.41
C ARG A 568 -55.13 -26.61 -24.58
N ARG A 569 -54.58 -25.86 -23.62
CA ARG A 569 -55.34 -24.91 -22.82
C ARG A 569 -55.36 -23.58 -23.55
N ILE A 570 -56.56 -23.07 -23.82
CA ILE A 570 -56.77 -21.78 -24.43
C ILE A 570 -57.25 -20.85 -23.33
N THR A 571 -56.55 -19.73 -23.13
CA THR A 571 -56.94 -18.68 -22.19
C THR A 571 -57.25 -17.42 -22.99
N ILE A 572 -58.46 -16.88 -22.81
CA ILE A 572 -58.90 -15.64 -23.43
C ILE A 572 -59.15 -14.65 -22.30
N SER A 573 -58.49 -13.49 -22.39
CA SER A 573 -58.61 -12.40 -21.42
C SER A 573 -59.39 -11.26 -22.08
N ASN A 574 -60.56 -10.95 -21.55
CA ASN A 574 -61.42 -9.89 -22.06
C ASN A 574 -60.96 -8.50 -21.56
N PRO A 575 -61.36 -7.41 -22.23
CA PRO A 575 -61.03 -6.04 -21.83
C PRO A 575 -61.58 -5.64 -20.45
N ASP A 576 -62.61 -6.34 -19.96
CA ASP A 576 -63.20 -6.17 -18.63
C ASP A 576 -62.39 -6.87 -17.51
N GLY A 577 -61.30 -7.55 -17.87
CA GLY A 577 -60.42 -8.28 -16.95
C GLY A 577 -60.91 -9.69 -16.62
N HIS A 578 -62.03 -10.15 -17.18
CA HIS A 578 -62.46 -11.54 -17.03
C HIS A 578 -61.62 -12.45 -17.94
N GLU A 579 -60.96 -13.43 -17.32
CA GLU A 579 -60.30 -14.52 -18.05
C GLU A 579 -61.20 -15.73 -18.07
N VAL A 580 -61.27 -16.41 -19.21
CA VAL A 580 -61.85 -17.74 -19.27
C VAL A 580 -60.89 -18.66 -19.96
N GLN A 581 -60.98 -19.89 -19.51
CA GLN A 581 -60.05 -20.94 -19.81
C GLN A 581 -60.87 -22.10 -20.32
N CYS A 582 -60.60 -22.52 -21.54
CA CYS A 582 -61.19 -23.73 -22.11
C CYS A 582 -60.09 -24.73 -22.47
N MET A 583 -60.43 -26.01 -22.32
CA MET A 583 -59.53 -27.10 -22.61
C MET A 583 -59.93 -27.75 -23.93
N ALA A 584 -59.06 -27.62 -24.93
CA ALA A 584 -59.27 -28.20 -26.25
C ALA A 584 -58.55 -29.55 -26.32
N TRP A 585 -59.34 -30.60 -26.53
CA TRP A 585 -58.86 -31.97 -26.65
C TRP A 585 -59.03 -32.45 -28.09
N PHE A 586 -57.96 -32.92 -28.71
CA PHE A 586 -58.02 -33.38 -30.09
C PHE A 586 -57.02 -34.51 -30.34
N THR A 587 -57.30 -35.34 -31.33
CA THR A 587 -56.36 -36.34 -31.84
C THR A 587 -55.70 -35.81 -33.11
N ALA A 588 -54.57 -36.37 -33.50
CA ALA A 588 -53.91 -36.03 -34.77
C ALA A 588 -54.87 -36.14 -35.96
N ASP A 589 -55.78 -37.13 -35.94
CA ASP A 589 -56.80 -37.32 -36.97
C ASP A 589 -57.78 -36.14 -37.07
N LYS A 590 -58.13 -35.51 -35.94
CA LYS A 590 -59.00 -34.32 -35.94
C LYS A 590 -58.29 -33.08 -36.44
N LEU A 591 -56.99 -32.93 -36.16
CA LEU A 591 -56.19 -31.82 -36.71
C LEU A 591 -56.10 -31.93 -38.23
N ASN A 592 -55.81 -33.11 -38.77
CA ASN A 592 -55.76 -33.34 -40.22
C ASN A 592 -57.06 -33.00 -40.96
N VAL A 593 -58.22 -33.05 -40.27
CA VAL A 593 -59.52 -32.64 -40.83
C VAL A 593 -59.70 -31.13 -40.79
N VAL A 594 -59.17 -30.46 -39.76
CA VAL A 594 -59.36 -29.02 -39.54
C VAL A 594 -58.30 -28.20 -40.27
N ASP A 595 -57.08 -28.71 -40.45
CA ASP A 595 -55.98 -27.99 -41.10
C ASP A 595 -56.33 -27.48 -42.52
N PRO A 596 -56.99 -28.26 -43.40
CA PRO A 596 -57.44 -27.75 -44.70
C PRO A 596 -58.46 -26.61 -44.58
N TRP A 597 -59.34 -26.64 -43.56
CA TRP A 597 -60.29 -25.55 -43.31
C TRP A 597 -59.58 -24.30 -42.80
N ILE A 598 -58.54 -24.46 -41.99
CA ILE A 598 -57.71 -23.34 -41.53
C ILE A 598 -57.00 -22.71 -42.72
N GLU A 599 -56.41 -23.49 -43.63
CA GLU A 599 -55.76 -22.96 -44.84
C GLU A 599 -56.75 -22.21 -45.74
N ASP A 600 -57.92 -22.79 -46.05
CA ASP A 600 -58.96 -22.12 -46.82
C ASP A 600 -59.41 -20.79 -46.16
N ILE A 601 -59.61 -20.78 -44.84
CA ILE A 601 -60.01 -19.58 -44.10
C ILE A 601 -58.91 -18.53 -44.11
N LEU A 602 -57.64 -18.93 -43.96
CA LEU A 602 -56.50 -18.02 -43.99
C LEU A 602 -56.28 -17.39 -45.37
N ASP A 603 -56.59 -18.11 -46.46
CA ASP A 603 -56.55 -17.61 -47.84
C ASP A 603 -57.60 -16.51 -48.10
N HIS A 604 -58.74 -16.56 -47.42
CA HIS A 604 -59.79 -15.54 -47.48
C HIS A 604 -59.53 -14.36 -46.51
N LEU A 605 -58.66 -14.53 -45.52
CA LEU A 605 -58.30 -13.53 -44.52
C LEU A 605 -56.89 -13.00 -44.78
N ASN A 606 -56.68 -12.28 -45.89
CA ASN A 606 -55.35 -11.77 -46.26
C ASN A 606 -54.87 -10.54 -45.45
N ASP A 607 -55.76 -9.88 -44.71
CA ASP A 607 -55.44 -8.75 -43.84
C ASP A 607 -55.20 -9.23 -42.39
N PRO A 608 -54.04 -8.92 -41.78
CA PRO A 608 -53.77 -9.22 -40.37
C PRO A 608 -54.86 -8.73 -39.39
N GLN A 609 -55.46 -7.56 -39.61
CA GLN A 609 -56.52 -7.06 -38.73
C GLN A 609 -57.83 -7.85 -38.89
N LEU A 610 -58.13 -8.33 -40.10
CA LEU A 610 -59.27 -9.22 -40.33
C LEU A 610 -59.05 -10.59 -39.68
N ARG A 611 -57.80 -11.09 -39.64
CA ARG A 611 -57.45 -12.32 -38.90
C ARG A 611 -57.66 -12.16 -37.40
N ASP A 612 -57.19 -11.06 -36.82
CA ASP A 612 -57.36 -10.76 -35.39
C ASP A 612 -58.85 -10.61 -35.02
N ALA A 613 -59.61 -9.90 -35.86
CA ALA A 613 -61.06 -9.75 -35.68
C ALA A 613 -61.82 -11.07 -35.84
N PHE A 614 -61.42 -11.91 -36.80
CA PHE A 614 -61.97 -13.25 -36.97
C PHE A 614 -61.68 -14.13 -35.75
N TYR A 615 -60.45 -14.13 -35.24
CA TYR A 615 -60.08 -14.90 -34.05
C TYR A 615 -60.88 -14.46 -32.82
N ALA A 616 -61.00 -13.14 -32.59
CA ALA A 616 -61.80 -12.59 -31.50
C ALA A 616 -63.30 -12.94 -31.64
N ARG A 617 -63.89 -12.81 -32.84
CA ARG A 617 -65.30 -13.15 -33.05
C ARG A 617 -65.60 -14.65 -33.02
N LEU A 618 -64.67 -15.48 -33.50
CA LEU A 618 -64.79 -16.93 -33.43
C LEU A 618 -64.74 -17.40 -31.98
N THR A 619 -63.81 -16.86 -31.19
CA THR A 619 -63.69 -17.19 -29.77
C THR A 619 -64.90 -16.73 -28.95
N GLU A 620 -65.43 -15.52 -29.19
CA GLU A 620 -66.69 -15.04 -28.60
C GLU A 620 -67.88 -15.96 -28.93
N ARG A 621 -68.00 -16.36 -30.21
CA ARG A 621 -69.15 -17.15 -30.69
C ARG A 621 -69.11 -18.60 -30.21
N LEU A 622 -67.92 -19.20 -30.09
CA LEU A 622 -67.74 -20.52 -29.48
C LEU A 622 -68.13 -20.52 -28.00
N TYR A 623 -67.98 -19.37 -27.35
CA TYR A 623 -68.35 -19.17 -25.95
C TYR A 623 -69.84 -19.05 -25.69
N GLU A 624 -70.55 -18.33 -26.57
CA GLU A 624 -72.02 -18.22 -26.48
C GLU A 624 -72.71 -19.59 -26.64
N GLN A 625 -72.07 -20.52 -27.34
CA GLN A 625 -72.61 -21.86 -27.60
C GLN A 625 -72.27 -22.89 -26.50
N HIS A 626 -71.20 -22.67 -25.73
CA HIS A 626 -70.77 -23.55 -24.63
C HIS A 626 -70.27 -22.72 -23.43
N PRO A 627 -71.17 -22.28 -22.52
CA PRO A 627 -70.74 -21.59 -21.30
C PRO A 627 -69.92 -22.54 -20.41
N PRO A 628 -68.88 -22.03 -19.70
CA PRO A 628 -68.08 -22.86 -18.80
C PRO A 628 -68.95 -23.44 -17.68
N VAL A 629 -68.73 -24.71 -17.35
CA VAL A 629 -69.31 -25.32 -16.14
C VAL A 629 -68.72 -24.60 -14.93
N VAL A 630 -69.54 -23.79 -14.27
CA VAL A 630 -69.20 -23.17 -12.98
C VAL A 630 -69.14 -24.29 -11.94
N PRO A 631 -68.01 -24.50 -11.22
CA PRO A 631 -67.99 -25.45 -10.12
C PRO A 631 -68.88 -24.93 -8.98
N GLU A 632 -69.87 -25.72 -8.56
CA GLU A 632 -70.74 -25.40 -7.42
C GLU A 632 -69.91 -25.10 -6.16
N GLU A 633 -70.13 -23.93 -5.57
CA GLU A 633 -69.63 -23.58 -4.24
C GLU A 633 -70.14 -24.61 -3.21
N LYS A 634 -69.21 -25.36 -2.60
CA LYS A 634 -69.53 -26.19 -1.43
C LYS A 634 -70.00 -25.28 -0.28
N PRO A 635 -71.12 -25.60 0.39
CA PRO A 635 -71.67 -24.74 1.44
C PRO A 635 -70.71 -24.63 2.63
N THR A 636 -70.43 -23.39 3.01
CA THR A 636 -69.68 -22.99 4.20
C THR A 636 -70.36 -23.53 5.46
N LYS A 637 -69.66 -24.37 6.22
CA LYS A 637 -70.12 -24.86 7.54
C LYS A 637 -70.34 -23.67 8.48
N SER A 638 -71.59 -23.47 8.89
CA SER A 638 -71.99 -22.45 9.86
C SER A 638 -71.26 -22.64 11.20
N ARG A 639 -70.61 -21.58 11.68
CA ARG A 639 -70.20 -21.41 13.08
C ARG A 639 -71.42 -21.52 14.00
N ARG A 640 -71.47 -22.57 14.83
CA ARG A 640 -72.35 -22.64 16.01
C ARG A 640 -71.93 -21.54 16.99
N LYS A 641 -72.85 -20.61 17.30
CA LYS A 641 -72.79 -19.74 18.50
C LYS A 641 -73.08 -20.60 19.73
N PRO A 642 -72.31 -20.52 20.83
CA PRO A 642 -72.72 -21.06 22.11
C PRO A 642 -73.68 -20.10 22.82
N LYS A 643 -74.69 -20.68 23.47
CA LYS A 643 -75.68 -20.04 24.34
C LYS A 643 -75.00 -19.26 25.47
N LYS A 644 -75.53 -18.07 25.75
CA LYS A 644 -75.43 -17.41 27.06
C LYS A 644 -76.42 -18.07 28.02
N GLU A 645 -75.93 -18.63 29.11
CA GLU A 645 -76.67 -18.88 30.34
C GLU A 645 -75.98 -18.12 31.47
N THR A 646 -76.78 -17.37 32.23
CA THR A 646 -76.51 -16.85 33.59
C THR A 646 -77.83 -16.25 34.10
N PRO A 647 -78.11 -16.29 35.41
CA PRO A 647 -77.40 -16.95 36.50
C PRO A 647 -77.90 -18.37 36.81
#